data_AF-A0A4V0YIF2-F1
#
_entry.id   AF-A0A4V0YIF2-F1
#
_cell.length_a   1.000
_cell.length_b   1.000
_cell.length_c   1.000
_cell.angle_alpha   90.00
_cell.angle_beta   90.00
_cell.angle_gamma   90.00
#
_symmetry.space_group_name_H-M   'P 1'
#
loop_
_entity.id
_entity.type
_entity.pdbx_description
1 polymer ?
#
loop_
_entity_poly.entity_id
_entity_poly.type
_entity_poly.pdbx_seq_one_letter_code
_entity_poly.pdbx_strand_id
1 'polypeptide(L)'
;MHFRLPVTARRAMAMIVALLAMIGVTAAAQQIQPLGPRVSTERADQGAVAAATAQPQTAAIPNLTGQDVNAWLDGFMPYALGKGDVAGAVVVVVRDGQVLTQRGYGFADVAKRKPVDPAGTLFRPGSISKLFTWTAVMQLVEQGRLNLDADVNTYLDFKIPPLEGKPVTLRNIMTHTAGFEEQVKSIIGYDRDRVPAYEALLKQWVPERVYPAGTTPAYSNYATSLAGYIVQRVSGEPFNTYVQRHIFTPLGMTHSSFDQPLPPRLRPMMATGYQQASGEIVPFEIIGPAPAGALSTTGADMAKFMIAHLNDGAGILRLETARTMHNTANTILPHLNRMLLGFYETNINGHKAIAHGGDTIAFHSDVHLFTDDKVGIYISMNSIGRDGAAGDIRNAFFEEFADRYLPAARKDTRRVPPEVAAEHARMLTGNWINSRGSHSSFLSLTSLLGQTSVGLDKDGRPIVPVTMGLNGQPRVWVEVEPFLWNDLNSHEQLAAKVVDGKIVRFSLSGLPFMMFDRAPWYQNSALLTPLLIASIVILLLTVLLWPVRALVRRHFGAKLALEGPLRRAHLYSRLAALAILLALVGWAAAITVMMGDIVNLSAATDPIIWLLQIFTILALIGGFLVLAWNVWVTWRGGRRWPAKVWSVALLLAAIVALWLGLAFHLIALGANY
;
A
#
# COMPACT_ATOMS: atom_id res chain seq x y z
N MET A 1 6.83 38.45 -33.95
CA MET A 1 7.16 37.12 -34.53
C MET A 1 7.60 36.22 -33.37
N HIS A 2 6.68 35.46 -32.78
CA HIS A 2 7.01 34.57 -31.65
C HIS A 2 7.52 33.23 -32.18
N PHE A 3 8.82 32.97 -32.03
CA PHE A 3 9.40 31.67 -32.36
C PHE A 3 8.89 30.62 -31.37
N ARG A 4 7.96 29.78 -31.83
CA ARG A 4 7.61 28.52 -31.15
C ARG A 4 8.73 27.52 -31.42
N LEU A 5 9.40 27.08 -30.36
CA LEU A 5 10.37 25.98 -30.44
C LEU A 5 9.68 24.68 -30.93
N PRO A 6 10.35 23.86 -31.75
CA PRO A 6 9.81 22.60 -32.25
C PRO A 6 9.53 21.62 -31.11
N VAL A 7 8.51 20.78 -31.28
CA VAL A 7 8.00 19.79 -30.30
C VAL A 7 9.10 18.88 -29.73
N THR A 8 10.15 18.62 -30.52
CA THR A 8 11.34 17.85 -30.13
C THR A 8 12.18 18.55 -29.04
N ALA A 9 12.28 19.88 -29.07
CA ALA A 9 13.00 20.66 -28.05
C ALA A 9 12.22 20.73 -26.72
N ARG A 10 10.87 20.73 -26.76
CA ARG A 10 10.02 20.65 -25.56
C ARG A 10 10.13 19.29 -24.86
N ARG A 11 10.26 18.20 -25.60
CA ARG A 11 10.48 16.84 -25.04
C ARG A 11 11.88 16.66 -24.45
N ALA A 12 12.91 17.25 -25.07
CA ALA A 12 14.26 17.27 -24.51
C ALA A 12 14.33 18.12 -23.21
N MET A 13 13.61 19.24 -23.16
CA MET A 13 13.53 20.09 -21.97
C MET A 13 12.70 19.43 -20.84
N ALA A 14 11.65 18.68 -21.17
CA ALA A 14 10.90 17.86 -20.20
C ALA A 14 11.75 16.72 -19.61
N MET A 15 12.62 16.07 -20.40
CA MET A 15 13.57 15.08 -19.89
C MET A 15 14.65 15.69 -18.99
N ILE A 16 15.13 16.90 -19.28
CA ILE A 16 16.08 17.63 -18.43
C ILE A 16 15.40 18.11 -17.14
N VAL A 17 14.13 18.54 -17.22
CA VAL A 17 13.31 18.89 -16.05
C VAL A 17 12.98 17.66 -15.21
N ALA A 18 12.76 16.48 -15.79
CA ALA A 18 12.62 15.23 -15.04
C ALA A 18 13.93 14.80 -14.37
N LEU A 19 15.07 14.99 -15.03
CA LEU A 19 16.40 14.79 -14.44
C LEU A 19 16.68 15.77 -13.28
N LEU A 20 16.26 17.03 -13.41
CA LEU A 20 16.40 18.05 -12.37
C LEU A 20 15.35 17.93 -11.27
N ALA A 21 14.16 17.39 -11.55
CA ALA A 21 13.14 17.08 -10.55
C ALA A 21 13.58 15.89 -9.69
N MET A 22 14.27 14.89 -10.26
CA MET A 22 14.93 13.85 -9.45
C MET A 22 16.06 14.38 -8.56
N ILE A 23 16.68 15.52 -8.92
CA ILE A 23 17.65 16.22 -8.07
C ILE A 23 16.93 17.12 -7.04
N GLY A 24 15.80 17.74 -7.41
CA GLY A 24 15.07 18.74 -6.62
C GLY A 24 14.06 18.17 -5.60
N VAL A 25 13.57 16.94 -5.78
CA VAL A 25 12.60 16.32 -4.83
C VAL A 25 13.25 15.90 -3.51
N THR A 26 14.58 15.97 -3.39
CA THR A 26 15.29 15.80 -2.11
C THR A 26 15.46 17.08 -1.30
N ALA A 27 15.08 18.25 -1.83
CA ALA A 27 15.34 19.56 -1.23
C ALA A 27 14.09 20.39 -0.87
N ALA A 28 12.90 19.78 -0.84
CA ALA A 28 11.69 20.39 -0.30
C ALA A 28 11.31 19.76 1.05
N ALA A 29 12.28 19.69 1.96
CA ALA A 29 12.03 19.67 3.39
C ALA A 29 12.64 20.95 3.97
N GLN A 30 11.87 21.64 4.81
CA GLN A 30 12.31 22.65 5.77
C GLN A 30 12.63 24.06 5.23
N GLN A 31 11.61 24.91 5.18
CA GLN A 31 11.73 26.24 5.80
C GLN A 31 10.47 26.51 6.63
N ILE A 32 10.57 26.24 7.93
CA ILE A 32 9.57 26.63 8.94
C ILE A 32 9.94 28.03 9.42
N GLN A 33 9.07 29.01 9.21
CA GLN A 33 9.14 30.29 9.90
C GLN A 33 8.62 30.14 11.34
N PRO A 34 9.26 30.75 12.34
CA PRO A 34 8.78 30.71 13.73
C PRO A 34 7.57 31.64 13.89
N LEU A 35 6.44 31.10 14.37
CA LEU A 35 5.31 31.89 14.86
C LEU A 35 5.49 32.20 16.35
N GLY A 36 5.24 33.45 16.72
CA GLY A 36 5.42 34.03 18.05
C GLY A 36 4.46 33.52 19.14
N PRO A 37 4.58 34.04 20.38
CA PRO A 37 4.07 33.42 21.59
C PRO A 37 2.53 33.39 21.68
N ARG A 38 2.03 32.25 22.18
CA ARG A 38 0.62 31.98 22.49
C ARG A 38 0.17 32.77 23.73
N VAL A 39 -1.02 33.35 23.64
CA VAL A 39 -1.79 33.88 24.77
C VAL A 39 -2.36 32.71 25.57
N SER A 40 -2.10 32.71 26.86
CA SER A 40 -2.65 31.82 27.89
C SER A 40 -4.09 32.21 28.21
N THR A 41 -5.00 31.23 28.29
CA THR A 41 -6.28 31.38 28.97
C THR A 41 -6.38 30.43 30.15
N GLU A 42 -6.86 30.99 31.24
CA GLU A 42 -6.87 30.49 32.62
C GLU A 42 -7.76 29.25 32.84
N ARG A 43 -7.33 28.44 33.81
CA ARG A 43 -8.11 27.40 34.47
C ARG A 43 -9.28 28.02 35.23
N ALA A 44 -10.45 27.39 35.12
CA ALA A 44 -11.50 27.48 36.12
C ALA A 44 -11.55 26.16 36.91
N ASP A 45 -11.45 26.27 38.23
CA ASP A 45 -11.57 25.20 39.22
C ASP A 45 -12.92 24.50 39.15
N GLN A 46 -12.93 23.17 39.31
CA GLN A 46 -14.12 22.39 39.64
C GLN A 46 -13.91 21.68 40.97
N GLY A 47 -14.82 21.98 41.91
CA GLY A 47 -14.89 21.39 43.23
C GLY A 47 -15.28 19.91 43.21
N ALA A 48 -14.69 19.16 44.13
CA ALA A 48 -14.90 17.74 44.34
C ALA A 48 -16.33 17.42 44.84
N VAL A 49 -16.93 16.36 44.28
CA VAL A 49 -18.08 15.68 44.90
C VAL A 49 -17.81 14.17 44.92
N ALA A 50 -18.15 13.58 46.06
CA ALA A 50 -17.75 12.27 46.55
C ALA A 50 -18.25 11.07 45.72
N ALA A 51 -17.45 10.00 45.76
CA ALA A 51 -17.70 8.72 45.11
C ALA A 51 -18.78 7.90 45.83
N ALA A 52 -19.77 7.42 45.08
CA ALA A 52 -20.65 6.33 45.47
C ALA A 52 -20.39 5.11 44.58
N THR A 53 -20.09 3.99 45.22
CA THR A 53 -19.85 2.66 44.62
C THR A 53 -21.13 2.09 44.00
N ALA A 54 -21.10 1.76 42.71
CA ALA A 54 -22.15 1.01 42.01
C ALA A 54 -21.58 -0.28 41.38
N GLN A 55 -22.31 -1.38 41.59
CA GLN A 55 -22.07 -2.70 40.97
C GLN A 55 -22.30 -2.66 39.44
N PRO A 56 -21.68 -3.58 38.66
CA PRO A 56 -21.66 -3.49 37.20
C PRO A 56 -23.03 -3.84 36.59
N GLN A 57 -23.81 -2.81 36.26
CA GLN A 57 -24.86 -2.88 35.25
C GLN A 57 -24.20 -2.78 33.87
N THR A 58 -24.66 -3.57 32.91
CA THR A 58 -24.36 -3.37 31.48
C THR A 58 -24.69 -1.92 31.12
N ALA A 59 -23.65 -1.08 30.98
CA ALA A 59 -23.83 0.34 30.76
C ALA A 59 -24.58 0.56 29.44
N ALA A 60 -25.76 1.17 29.50
CA ALA A 60 -26.40 1.69 28.31
C ALA A 60 -25.44 2.72 27.69
N ILE A 61 -24.97 2.47 26.47
CA ILE A 61 -24.20 3.45 25.69
C ILE A 61 -25.07 4.70 25.55
N PRO A 62 -24.77 5.82 26.23
CA PRO A 62 -25.61 7.00 26.16
C PRO A 62 -25.63 7.51 24.72
N ASN A 63 -26.81 7.89 24.22
CA ASN A 63 -27.01 8.57 22.94
C ASN A 63 -26.77 7.78 21.63
N LEU A 64 -26.36 6.51 21.64
CA LEU A 64 -26.29 5.70 20.40
C LEU A 64 -27.69 5.27 19.93
N THR A 65 -28.43 6.24 19.36
CA THR A 65 -29.77 6.11 18.80
C THR A 65 -29.76 6.48 17.32
N GLY A 66 -30.69 5.95 16.53
CA GLY A 66 -30.76 6.27 15.10
C GLY A 66 -30.98 7.76 14.84
N GLN A 67 -31.77 8.44 15.69
CA GLN A 67 -32.01 9.88 15.58
C GLN A 67 -30.72 10.70 15.79
N ASP A 68 -29.94 10.40 16.83
CA ASP A 68 -28.70 11.12 17.12
C ASP A 68 -27.62 10.86 16.06
N VAL A 69 -27.45 9.59 15.67
CA VAL A 69 -26.51 9.21 14.60
C VAL A 69 -26.87 9.89 13.29
N ASN A 70 -28.16 9.93 12.92
CA ASN A 70 -28.61 10.64 11.72
C ASN A 70 -28.29 12.13 11.78
N ALA A 71 -28.58 12.78 12.91
CA ALA A 71 -28.32 14.21 13.06
C ALA A 71 -26.83 14.55 12.95
N TRP A 72 -25.97 13.74 13.56
CA TRP A 72 -24.52 13.90 13.42
C TRP A 72 -24.03 13.65 11.99
N LEU A 73 -24.46 12.56 11.35
CA LEU A 73 -24.09 12.25 9.97
C LEU A 73 -24.56 13.34 8.99
N ASP A 74 -25.76 13.90 9.20
CA ASP A 74 -26.34 14.94 8.35
C ASP A 74 -25.58 16.28 8.45
N GLY A 75 -24.83 16.50 9.55
CA GLY A 75 -23.87 17.60 9.65
C GLY A 75 -22.49 17.25 9.08
N PHE A 76 -21.95 16.08 9.46
CA PHE A 76 -20.59 15.66 9.12
C PHE A 76 -20.42 15.35 7.63
N MET A 77 -21.26 14.48 7.07
CA MET A 77 -21.05 13.93 5.72
C MET A 77 -21.13 14.99 4.61
N PRO A 78 -22.15 15.88 4.56
CA PRO A 78 -22.19 16.90 3.51
C PRO A 78 -20.99 17.86 3.54
N TYR A 79 -20.55 18.25 4.73
CA TYR A 79 -19.34 19.07 4.90
C TYR A 79 -18.09 18.33 4.41
N ALA A 80 -17.89 17.10 4.87
CA ALA A 80 -16.75 16.27 4.53
C ALA A 80 -16.66 16.01 3.02
N LEU A 81 -17.76 15.59 2.38
CA LEU A 81 -17.83 15.34 0.94
C LEU A 81 -17.60 16.62 0.12
N GLY A 82 -18.21 17.74 0.52
CA GLY A 82 -18.04 19.02 -0.17
C GLY A 82 -16.60 19.57 -0.08
N LYS A 83 -15.97 19.47 1.10
CA LYS A 83 -14.58 19.86 1.29
C LYS A 83 -13.63 18.95 0.50
N GLY A 84 -13.87 17.64 0.59
CA GLY A 84 -13.06 16.62 -0.08
C GLY A 84 -13.32 16.48 -1.58
N ASP A 85 -14.31 17.19 -2.15
CA ASP A 85 -14.77 16.99 -3.53
C ASP A 85 -15.05 15.51 -3.87
N VAL A 86 -15.77 14.83 -2.97
CA VAL A 86 -16.16 13.42 -3.10
C VAL A 86 -17.61 13.33 -3.56
N ALA A 87 -17.90 12.52 -4.59
CA ALA A 87 -19.19 12.53 -5.27
C ALA A 87 -20.34 12.07 -4.38
N GLY A 88 -20.18 10.94 -3.70
CA GLY A 88 -21.21 10.35 -2.86
C GLY A 88 -20.69 9.28 -1.92
N ALA A 89 -21.51 8.96 -0.92
CA ALA A 89 -21.21 7.97 0.10
C ALA A 89 -22.47 7.23 0.53
N VAL A 90 -22.31 5.96 0.89
CA VAL A 90 -23.29 5.19 1.67
C VAL A 90 -22.71 4.92 3.05
N VAL A 91 -23.50 5.16 4.09
CA VAL A 91 -23.13 4.91 5.50
C VAL A 91 -24.20 4.06 6.17
N VAL A 92 -23.78 3.03 6.89
CA VAL A 92 -24.65 2.10 7.61
C VAL A 92 -24.11 1.90 9.02
N VAL A 93 -25.00 1.98 10.01
CA VAL A 93 -24.72 1.58 11.39
C VAL A 93 -25.76 0.56 11.81
N VAL A 94 -25.31 -0.58 12.31
CA VAL A 94 -26.14 -1.63 12.90
C VAL A 94 -25.82 -1.76 14.37
N ARG A 95 -26.83 -2.10 15.17
CA ARG A 95 -26.68 -2.33 16.61
C ARG A 95 -27.67 -3.38 17.07
N ASP A 96 -27.23 -4.29 17.94
CA ASP A 96 -28.09 -5.28 18.61
C ASP A 96 -28.96 -6.07 17.61
N GLY A 97 -28.36 -6.44 16.47
CA GLY A 97 -29.01 -7.21 15.39
C GLY A 97 -29.96 -6.41 14.50
N GLN A 98 -30.01 -5.08 14.63
CA GLN A 98 -30.92 -4.20 13.88
C GLN A 98 -30.17 -3.09 13.15
N VAL A 99 -30.77 -2.57 12.08
CA VAL A 99 -30.25 -1.39 11.37
C VAL A 99 -30.61 -0.15 12.17
N LEU A 100 -29.60 0.54 12.71
CA LEU A 100 -29.76 1.79 13.45
C LEU A 100 -29.85 2.99 12.50
N THR A 101 -28.99 2.98 11.47
CA THR A 101 -29.05 3.93 10.36
C THR A 101 -28.60 3.30 9.05
N GLN A 102 -29.15 3.82 7.97
CA GLN A 102 -28.78 3.50 6.60
C GLN A 102 -29.01 4.76 5.75
N ARG A 103 -27.93 5.45 5.37
CA ARG A 103 -27.97 6.78 4.76
C ARG A 103 -27.14 6.82 3.48
N GLY A 104 -27.64 7.58 2.50
CA GLY A 104 -26.91 7.96 1.30
C GLY A 104 -26.67 9.46 1.29
N TYR A 105 -25.46 9.86 0.94
CA TYR A 105 -25.02 11.25 0.85
C TYR A 105 -24.43 11.53 -0.53
N GLY A 106 -24.61 12.75 -1.04
CA GLY A 106 -24.13 13.14 -2.37
C GLY A 106 -24.81 12.38 -3.51
N PHE A 107 -24.06 12.10 -4.57
CA PHE A 107 -24.57 11.58 -5.83
C PHE A 107 -23.93 10.25 -6.24
N ALA A 108 -24.79 9.31 -6.64
CA ALA A 108 -24.39 8.09 -7.35
C ALA A 108 -23.98 8.38 -8.80
N ASP A 109 -24.53 9.45 -9.40
CA ASP A 109 -24.17 9.97 -10.72
C ASP A 109 -24.27 11.50 -10.66
N VAL A 110 -23.11 12.17 -10.70
CA VAL A 110 -22.99 13.63 -10.56
C VAL A 110 -23.68 14.35 -11.71
N ALA A 111 -23.49 13.89 -12.95
CA ALA A 111 -24.03 14.53 -14.14
C ALA A 111 -25.57 14.49 -14.17
N LYS A 112 -26.15 13.38 -13.74
CA LYS A 112 -27.62 13.22 -13.63
C LYS A 112 -28.19 13.72 -12.32
N ARG A 113 -27.34 14.16 -11.38
CA ARG A 113 -27.70 14.48 -9.99
C ARG A 113 -28.49 13.35 -9.33
N LYS A 114 -28.18 12.09 -9.67
CA LYS A 114 -28.84 10.91 -9.08
C LYS A 114 -28.35 10.78 -7.63
N PRO A 115 -29.20 10.94 -6.61
CA PRO A 115 -28.77 10.82 -5.22
C PRO A 115 -28.30 9.40 -4.93
N VAL A 116 -27.42 9.25 -3.94
CA VAL A 116 -27.11 7.92 -3.40
C VAL A 116 -28.34 7.40 -2.66
N ASP A 117 -28.90 6.31 -3.16
CA ASP A 117 -29.88 5.48 -2.45
C ASP A 117 -29.15 4.35 -1.73
N PRO A 118 -29.15 4.28 -0.39
CA PRO A 118 -28.40 3.26 0.34
C PRO A 118 -28.94 1.83 0.17
N ALA A 119 -30.19 1.66 -0.27
CA ALA A 119 -30.76 0.34 -0.57
C ALA A 119 -30.52 -0.10 -2.02
N GLY A 120 -30.50 0.86 -2.95
CA GLY A 120 -30.47 0.60 -4.39
C GLY A 120 -29.21 1.05 -5.14
N THR A 121 -28.26 1.74 -4.50
CA THR A 121 -27.01 2.17 -5.14
C THR A 121 -25.89 1.19 -4.82
N LEU A 122 -25.32 0.59 -5.86
CA LEU A 122 -24.20 -0.33 -5.73
C LEU A 122 -22.88 0.45 -5.65
N PHE A 123 -22.05 0.07 -4.69
CA PHE A 123 -20.66 0.47 -4.55
C PHE A 123 -19.76 -0.76 -4.68
N ARG A 124 -18.46 -0.52 -4.91
CA ARG A 124 -17.45 -1.58 -5.00
C ARG A 124 -16.51 -1.51 -3.80
N PRO A 125 -16.75 -2.27 -2.72
CA PRO A 125 -16.01 -2.08 -1.48
C PRO A 125 -14.58 -2.64 -1.48
N GLY A 126 -14.01 -2.85 -2.67
CA GLY A 126 -12.66 -3.38 -2.86
C GLY A 126 -12.39 -4.60 -1.99
N SER A 127 -11.34 -4.52 -1.17
CA SER A 127 -10.84 -5.65 -0.39
C SER A 127 -11.76 -6.14 0.75
N ILE A 128 -12.85 -5.46 1.09
CA ILE A 128 -13.90 -6.04 1.94
C ILE A 128 -14.47 -7.33 1.32
N SER A 129 -14.38 -7.47 -0.01
CA SER A 129 -14.68 -8.70 -0.76
C SER A 129 -14.02 -9.95 -0.17
N LYS A 130 -12.83 -9.81 0.41
CA LYS A 130 -12.08 -10.92 1.00
C LYS A 130 -12.85 -11.59 2.13
N LEU A 131 -13.62 -10.83 2.92
CA LEU A 131 -14.43 -11.37 4.00
C LEU A 131 -15.44 -12.43 3.50
N PHE A 132 -15.99 -12.26 2.30
CA PHE A 132 -16.89 -13.25 1.68
C PHE A 132 -16.13 -14.51 1.26
N THR A 133 -14.92 -14.35 0.72
CA THR A 133 -14.01 -15.47 0.40
C THR A 133 -13.65 -16.24 1.67
N TRP A 134 -13.31 -15.54 2.75
CA TRP A 134 -12.96 -16.13 4.04
C TRP A 134 -14.13 -16.85 4.70
N THR A 135 -15.34 -16.27 4.65
CA THR A 135 -16.57 -16.95 5.09
C THR A 135 -16.82 -18.22 4.29
N ALA A 136 -16.61 -18.21 2.96
CA ALA A 136 -16.74 -19.40 2.12
C ALA A 136 -15.71 -20.50 2.47
N VAL A 137 -14.46 -20.11 2.76
CA VAL A 137 -13.44 -21.05 3.28
C VAL A 137 -13.92 -21.67 4.60
N MET A 138 -14.39 -20.85 5.54
CA MET A 138 -14.84 -21.32 6.85
C MET A 138 -16.09 -22.21 6.76
N GLN A 139 -17.00 -21.97 5.80
CA GLN A 139 -18.11 -22.87 5.49
C GLN A 139 -17.63 -24.26 5.06
N LEU A 140 -16.57 -24.35 4.25
CA LEU A 140 -16.02 -25.64 3.85
C LEU A 140 -15.17 -26.30 4.95
N VAL A 141 -14.55 -25.51 5.84
CA VAL A 141 -13.87 -26.02 7.05
C VAL A 141 -14.89 -26.68 7.98
N GLU A 142 -16.01 -26.02 8.24
CA GLU A 142 -17.04 -26.58 9.13
C GLU A 142 -17.75 -27.81 8.55
N GLN A 143 -17.72 -27.98 7.22
CA GLN A 143 -18.18 -29.19 6.52
C GLN A 143 -17.12 -30.31 6.54
N GLY A 144 -15.94 -30.08 7.11
CA GLY A 144 -14.83 -31.04 7.12
C GLY A 144 -14.16 -31.24 5.75
N ARG A 145 -14.42 -30.35 4.78
CA ARG A 145 -13.90 -30.43 3.41
C ARG A 145 -12.57 -29.68 3.24
N LEU A 146 -12.34 -28.68 4.07
CA LEU A 146 -11.07 -27.96 4.17
C LEU A 146 -10.48 -28.12 5.57
N ASN A 147 -9.15 -28.18 5.64
CA ASN A 147 -8.39 -28.10 6.88
C ASN A 147 -7.53 -26.84 6.83
N LEU A 148 -7.65 -25.98 7.84
CA LEU A 148 -6.93 -24.71 7.94
C LEU A 148 -5.40 -24.90 7.96
N ASP A 149 -4.93 -26.03 8.46
CA ASP A 149 -3.50 -26.33 8.68
C ASP A 149 -2.92 -27.33 7.68
N ALA A 150 -3.72 -27.82 6.73
CA ALA A 150 -3.23 -28.66 5.65
C ALA A 150 -2.45 -27.83 4.62
N ASP A 151 -1.50 -28.49 3.94
CA ASP A 151 -0.85 -27.91 2.77
C ASP A 151 -1.91 -27.62 1.68
N VAL A 152 -1.96 -26.38 1.21
CA VAL A 152 -2.90 -25.96 0.16
C VAL A 152 -2.73 -26.75 -1.13
N ASN A 153 -1.56 -27.31 -1.40
CA ASN A 153 -1.32 -28.18 -2.55
C ASN A 153 -2.24 -29.42 -2.58
N THR A 154 -2.83 -29.81 -1.45
CA THR A 154 -3.82 -30.90 -1.38
C THR A 154 -5.14 -30.55 -2.09
N TYR A 155 -5.42 -29.27 -2.32
CA TYR A 155 -6.65 -28.76 -2.92
C TYR A 155 -6.46 -28.18 -4.33
N LEU A 156 -5.21 -28.05 -4.79
CA LEU A 156 -4.83 -27.38 -6.03
C LEU A 156 -4.50 -28.37 -7.14
N ASP A 157 -4.67 -27.94 -8.38
CA ASP A 157 -4.26 -28.67 -9.60
C ASP A 157 -2.93 -28.14 -10.17
N PHE A 158 -2.28 -27.22 -9.46
CA PHE A 158 -0.92 -26.75 -9.70
C PHE A 158 -0.18 -26.65 -8.36
N LYS A 159 1.14 -26.41 -8.39
CA LYS A 159 1.98 -26.44 -7.18
C LYS A 159 2.38 -25.05 -6.70
N ILE A 160 2.25 -24.85 -5.39
CA ILE A 160 2.87 -23.78 -4.62
C ILE A 160 4.14 -24.34 -3.97
N PRO A 161 5.33 -23.84 -4.34
CA PRO A 161 6.57 -24.31 -3.73
C PRO A 161 6.65 -24.03 -2.22
N PRO A 162 7.22 -24.96 -1.42
CA PRO A 162 7.57 -24.66 -0.04
C PRO A 162 8.76 -23.68 0.02
N LEU A 163 8.87 -22.93 1.12
CA LEU A 163 10.05 -22.15 1.46
C LEU A 163 10.58 -22.66 2.80
N GLU A 164 11.87 -22.98 2.86
CA GLU A 164 12.50 -23.60 4.05
C GLU A 164 11.76 -24.87 4.53
N GLY A 165 11.26 -25.68 3.59
CA GLY A 165 10.50 -26.89 3.89
C GLY A 165 9.09 -26.65 4.45
N LYS A 166 8.65 -25.39 4.63
CA LYS A 166 7.32 -25.06 5.14
C LYS A 166 6.32 -24.86 3.99
N PRO A 167 5.26 -25.68 3.88
CA PRO A 167 4.18 -25.44 2.93
C PRO A 167 3.35 -24.21 3.31
N VAL A 168 2.48 -23.77 2.40
CA VAL A 168 1.46 -22.75 2.69
C VAL A 168 0.19 -23.44 3.18
N THR A 169 -0.46 -22.89 4.20
CA THR A 169 -1.77 -23.36 4.69
C THR A 169 -2.84 -22.29 4.49
N LEU A 170 -4.13 -22.67 4.58
CA LEU A 170 -5.23 -21.70 4.55
C LEU A 170 -5.16 -20.72 5.73
N ARG A 171 -4.70 -21.17 6.91
CA ARG A 171 -4.42 -20.29 8.05
C ARG A 171 -3.40 -19.21 7.69
N ASN A 172 -2.33 -19.57 6.98
CA ASN A 172 -1.33 -18.60 6.53
C ASN A 172 -1.89 -17.63 5.49
N ILE A 173 -2.73 -18.12 4.57
CA ILE A 173 -3.38 -17.29 3.56
C ILE A 173 -4.31 -16.25 4.23
N MET A 174 -5.18 -16.70 5.15
CA MET A 174 -6.19 -15.84 5.80
C MET A 174 -5.57 -14.83 6.79
N THR A 175 -4.36 -15.10 7.28
CA THR A 175 -3.60 -14.19 8.16
C THR A 175 -2.55 -13.37 7.41
N HIS A 176 -2.55 -13.42 6.07
CA HIS A 176 -1.54 -12.77 5.22
C HIS A 176 -0.09 -13.12 5.57
N THR A 177 0.17 -14.36 6.02
CA THR A 177 1.50 -14.87 6.35
C THR A 177 1.95 -16.03 5.47
N ALA A 178 1.37 -16.17 4.27
CA ALA A 178 1.81 -17.18 3.28
C ALA A 178 3.23 -16.91 2.75
N GLY A 179 3.66 -15.65 2.80
CA GLY A 179 5.02 -15.22 2.48
C GLY A 179 5.28 -14.96 1.00
N PHE A 180 4.22 -14.83 0.20
CA PHE A 180 4.32 -14.38 -1.19
C PHE A 180 4.77 -12.91 -1.27
N GLU A 181 5.59 -12.59 -2.26
CA GLU A 181 5.81 -11.20 -2.66
C GLU A 181 4.53 -10.59 -3.27
N GLU A 182 4.51 -9.26 -3.39
CA GLU A 182 3.44 -8.56 -4.09
C GLU A 182 3.56 -8.72 -5.60
N GLN A 183 2.43 -9.03 -6.24
CA GLN A 183 2.27 -9.14 -7.67
C GLN A 183 1.22 -8.11 -8.12
N VAL A 184 1.64 -7.11 -8.89
CA VAL A 184 0.78 -5.97 -9.23
C VAL A 184 0.21 -5.99 -10.65
N LYS A 185 0.72 -6.87 -11.52
CA LYS A 185 0.24 -6.99 -12.89
C LYS A 185 -1.18 -7.53 -12.95
N SER A 186 -2.02 -6.84 -13.71
CA SER A 186 -3.41 -7.16 -13.99
C SER A 186 -4.30 -7.27 -12.74
N ILE A 187 -3.97 -6.54 -11.66
CA ILE A 187 -4.88 -6.45 -10.49
C ILE A 187 -6.17 -5.73 -10.89
N ILE A 188 -6.08 -4.61 -11.61
CA ILE A 188 -7.23 -3.81 -12.04
C ILE A 188 -7.08 -3.40 -13.52
N GLY A 189 -8.18 -3.44 -14.27
CA GLY A 189 -8.28 -2.88 -15.62
C GLY A 189 -9.69 -2.37 -15.91
N TYR A 190 -9.93 -1.83 -17.11
CA TYR A 190 -11.26 -1.37 -17.54
C TYR A 190 -11.91 -2.24 -18.62
N ASP A 191 -11.12 -3.14 -19.20
CA ASP A 191 -11.54 -4.01 -20.29
C ASP A 191 -11.48 -5.47 -19.82
N ARG A 192 -12.65 -6.13 -19.77
CA ARG A 192 -12.78 -7.50 -19.27
C ARG A 192 -12.01 -8.49 -20.13
N ASP A 193 -11.86 -8.23 -21.43
CA ASP A 193 -11.18 -9.14 -22.37
C ASP A 193 -9.66 -9.04 -22.23
N ARG A 194 -9.15 -7.95 -21.63
CA ARG A 194 -7.72 -7.74 -21.35
C ARG A 194 -7.31 -8.15 -19.95
N VAL A 195 -8.26 -8.41 -19.04
CA VAL A 195 -7.99 -8.93 -17.71
C VAL A 195 -8.24 -10.44 -17.71
N PRO A 196 -7.20 -11.27 -17.57
CA PRO A 196 -7.37 -12.72 -17.55
C PRO A 196 -8.29 -13.15 -16.39
N ALA A 197 -8.97 -14.29 -16.56
CA ALA A 197 -9.70 -14.89 -15.45
C ALA A 197 -8.74 -15.18 -14.29
N TYR A 198 -9.22 -15.02 -13.05
CA TYR A 198 -8.36 -15.18 -11.87
C TYR A 198 -7.68 -16.57 -11.80
N GLU A 199 -8.34 -17.63 -12.26
CA GLU A 199 -7.74 -18.96 -12.38
C GLU A 199 -6.52 -18.98 -13.32
N ALA A 200 -6.63 -18.30 -14.47
CA ALA A 200 -5.52 -18.18 -15.40
C ALA A 200 -4.37 -17.36 -14.79
N LEU A 201 -4.67 -16.25 -14.10
CA LEU A 201 -3.66 -15.45 -13.38
C LEU A 201 -2.90 -16.28 -12.35
N LEU A 202 -3.63 -17.06 -11.54
CA LEU A 202 -3.05 -17.90 -10.48
C LEU A 202 -2.06 -18.94 -11.01
N LYS A 203 -2.39 -19.55 -12.16
CA LYS A 203 -1.63 -20.64 -12.79
C LYS A 203 -0.51 -20.14 -13.69
N GLN A 204 -0.72 -19.01 -14.36
CA GLN A 204 0.26 -18.43 -15.28
C GLN A 204 1.50 -17.95 -14.52
N TRP A 205 1.30 -17.43 -13.30
CA TRP A 205 2.41 -16.97 -12.48
C TRP A 205 2.13 -17.14 -10.99
N VAL A 206 2.95 -17.97 -10.35
CA VAL A 206 3.01 -18.12 -8.90
C VAL A 206 4.07 -17.13 -8.37
N PRO A 207 3.72 -16.16 -7.51
CA PRO A 207 4.68 -15.26 -6.88
C PRO A 207 5.77 -16.01 -6.13
N GLU A 208 6.97 -15.44 -6.09
CA GLU A 208 8.03 -15.99 -5.26
C GLU A 208 7.66 -15.88 -3.77
N ARG A 209 8.09 -16.87 -2.99
CA ARG A 209 7.96 -16.83 -1.53
C ARG A 209 9.21 -16.23 -0.93
N VAL A 210 9.06 -15.07 -0.32
CA VAL A 210 10.14 -14.27 0.29
C VAL A 210 10.16 -14.37 1.81
N TYR A 211 9.10 -14.90 2.42
CA TYR A 211 9.04 -15.20 3.86
C TYR A 211 8.57 -16.64 4.12
N PRO A 212 9.12 -17.31 5.15
CA PRO A 212 8.58 -18.59 5.59
C PRO A 212 7.14 -18.43 6.09
N ALA A 213 6.31 -19.43 5.82
CA ALA A 213 4.90 -19.40 6.20
C ALA A 213 4.73 -19.16 7.72
N GLY A 214 3.81 -18.25 8.09
CA GLY A 214 3.49 -17.91 9.48
C GLY A 214 4.39 -16.84 10.13
N THR A 215 5.45 -16.38 9.46
CA THR A 215 6.47 -15.55 10.13
C THR A 215 6.32 -14.04 9.95
N THR A 216 5.85 -13.60 8.79
CA THR A 216 5.81 -12.18 8.42
C THR A 216 4.51 -11.88 7.70
N PRO A 217 3.68 -10.96 8.23
CA PRO A 217 2.55 -10.42 7.50
C PRO A 217 3.02 -9.68 6.26
N ALA A 218 2.51 -10.10 5.11
CA ALA A 218 2.66 -9.46 3.82
C ALA A 218 1.34 -9.68 3.08
N TYR A 219 0.50 -8.65 3.09
CA TYR A 219 -0.80 -8.65 2.43
C TYR A 219 -0.70 -9.15 0.99
N SER A 220 -1.61 -10.04 0.58
CA SER A 220 -1.53 -10.69 -0.74
C SER A 220 -2.91 -10.91 -1.36
N ASN A 221 -3.16 -10.21 -2.47
CA ASN A 221 -4.35 -10.44 -3.30
C ASN A 221 -4.28 -11.79 -4.02
N TYR A 222 -3.08 -12.22 -4.43
CA TYR A 222 -2.84 -13.53 -5.01
C TYR A 222 -3.29 -14.64 -4.04
N ALA A 223 -2.84 -14.59 -2.79
CA ALA A 223 -3.17 -15.59 -1.78
C ALA A 223 -4.68 -15.65 -1.52
N THR A 224 -5.38 -14.51 -1.45
CA THR A 224 -6.84 -14.52 -1.30
C THR A 224 -7.55 -15.09 -2.52
N SER A 225 -7.10 -14.74 -3.74
CA SER A 225 -7.67 -15.33 -4.96
C SER A 225 -7.42 -16.84 -5.03
N LEU A 226 -6.27 -17.31 -4.52
CA LEU A 226 -5.96 -18.73 -4.39
C LEU A 226 -6.97 -19.44 -3.46
N ALA A 227 -7.33 -18.82 -2.34
CA ALA A 227 -8.38 -19.36 -1.47
C ALA A 227 -9.75 -19.41 -2.16
N GLY A 228 -10.13 -18.38 -2.93
CA GLY A 228 -11.34 -18.42 -3.75
C GLY A 228 -11.32 -19.56 -4.78
N TYR A 229 -10.16 -19.81 -5.39
CA TYR A 229 -9.98 -20.94 -6.29
C TYR A 229 -10.07 -22.30 -5.57
N ILE A 230 -9.52 -22.42 -4.36
CA ILE A 230 -9.66 -23.61 -3.50
C ILE A 230 -11.13 -23.86 -3.17
N VAL A 231 -11.90 -22.82 -2.83
CA VAL A 231 -13.36 -22.94 -2.63
C VAL A 231 -14.02 -23.52 -3.88
N GLN A 232 -13.69 -23.01 -5.07
CA GLN A 232 -14.24 -23.53 -6.33
C GLN A 232 -13.88 -25.00 -6.56
N ARG A 233 -12.60 -25.36 -6.39
CA ARG A 233 -12.09 -26.72 -6.58
C ARG A 233 -12.72 -27.72 -5.63
N VAL A 234 -12.78 -27.37 -4.34
CA VAL A 234 -13.25 -28.28 -3.30
C VAL A 234 -14.76 -28.37 -3.31
N SER A 235 -15.48 -27.27 -3.55
CA SER A 235 -16.96 -27.27 -3.60
C SER A 235 -17.51 -27.95 -4.86
N GLY A 236 -16.82 -27.81 -6.00
CA GLY A 236 -17.32 -28.18 -7.32
C GLY A 236 -18.19 -27.09 -7.98
N GLU A 237 -18.34 -25.93 -7.34
CA GLU A 237 -19.14 -24.79 -7.82
C GLU A 237 -18.21 -23.63 -8.24
N PRO A 238 -18.52 -22.88 -9.31
CA PRO A 238 -17.80 -21.63 -9.58
C PRO A 238 -17.85 -20.70 -8.37
N PHE A 239 -16.74 -20.02 -8.05
CA PHE A 239 -16.64 -19.19 -6.83
C PHE A 239 -17.81 -18.19 -6.67
N ASN A 240 -18.14 -17.45 -7.73
CA ASN A 240 -19.25 -16.48 -7.71
C ASN A 240 -20.59 -17.17 -7.39
N THR A 241 -20.83 -18.36 -7.95
CA THR A 241 -22.02 -19.17 -7.71
C THR A 241 -22.06 -19.66 -6.25
N TYR A 242 -20.93 -20.12 -5.72
CA TYR A 242 -20.83 -20.56 -4.33
C TYR A 242 -21.20 -19.42 -3.37
N VAL A 243 -20.60 -18.24 -3.51
CA VAL A 243 -20.90 -17.08 -2.66
C VAL A 243 -22.37 -16.64 -2.79
N GLN A 244 -22.90 -16.62 -4.02
CA GLN A 244 -24.31 -16.30 -4.24
C GLN A 244 -25.23 -17.26 -3.49
N ARG A 245 -24.98 -18.57 -3.60
CA ARG A 245 -25.86 -19.61 -3.07
C ARG A 245 -25.73 -19.78 -1.56
N HIS A 246 -24.53 -19.70 -1.02
CA HIS A 246 -24.23 -20.08 0.37
C HIS A 246 -24.04 -18.88 1.30
N ILE A 247 -23.94 -17.65 0.78
CA ILE A 247 -23.80 -16.43 1.60
C ILE A 247 -24.87 -15.40 1.24
N PHE A 248 -24.96 -14.98 -0.03
CA PHE A 248 -25.90 -13.91 -0.40
C PHE A 248 -27.36 -14.33 -0.25
N THR A 249 -27.74 -15.49 -0.79
CA THR A 249 -29.13 -15.97 -0.73
C THR A 249 -29.60 -16.23 0.71
N PRO A 250 -28.85 -16.92 1.59
CA PRO A 250 -29.25 -17.12 2.99
C PRO A 250 -29.42 -15.82 3.78
N LEU A 251 -28.62 -14.79 3.47
CA LEU A 251 -28.73 -13.48 4.10
C LEU A 251 -29.73 -12.56 3.40
N GLY A 252 -30.29 -12.95 2.25
CA GLY A 252 -31.16 -12.09 1.44
C GLY A 252 -30.44 -10.90 0.81
N MET A 253 -29.14 -11.00 0.52
CA MET A 253 -28.33 -9.98 -0.15
C MET A 253 -28.57 -9.97 -1.67
N THR A 254 -29.76 -9.55 -2.08
CA THR A 254 -30.22 -9.65 -3.47
C THR A 254 -29.57 -8.64 -4.43
N HIS A 255 -28.87 -7.63 -3.92
CA HIS A 255 -28.18 -6.59 -4.69
C HIS A 255 -26.65 -6.72 -4.66
N SER A 256 -26.15 -7.92 -4.33
CA SER A 256 -24.74 -8.23 -4.25
C SER A 256 -24.29 -9.18 -5.36
N SER A 257 -23.11 -8.96 -5.93
CA SER A 257 -22.54 -9.83 -6.99
C SER A 257 -21.02 -9.69 -7.07
N PHE A 258 -20.35 -10.79 -7.44
CA PHE A 258 -18.93 -10.84 -7.81
C PHE A 258 -18.74 -10.84 -9.35
N ASP A 259 -19.81 -10.77 -10.14
CA ASP A 259 -19.74 -10.92 -11.58
C ASP A 259 -19.19 -9.65 -12.26
N GLN A 260 -18.30 -9.87 -13.23
CA GLN A 260 -17.66 -8.82 -14.01
C GLN A 260 -17.71 -9.23 -15.50
N PRO A 261 -18.57 -8.59 -16.32
CA PRO A 261 -19.42 -7.43 -16.00
C PRO A 261 -20.60 -7.79 -15.08
N LEU A 262 -21.17 -6.77 -14.43
CA LEU A 262 -22.35 -6.92 -13.57
C LEU A 262 -23.53 -7.59 -14.30
N PRO A 263 -24.38 -8.35 -13.59
CA PRO A 263 -25.62 -8.89 -14.14
C PRO A 263 -26.53 -7.77 -14.65
N PRO A 264 -27.27 -7.94 -15.76
CA PRO A 264 -28.08 -6.87 -16.36
C PRO A 264 -29.02 -6.15 -15.39
N ARG A 265 -29.62 -6.89 -14.44
CA ARG A 265 -30.52 -6.34 -13.41
C ARG A 265 -29.84 -5.37 -12.43
N LEU A 266 -28.52 -5.50 -12.22
CA LEU A 266 -27.74 -4.69 -11.29
C LEU A 266 -27.01 -3.52 -11.97
N ARG A 267 -26.81 -3.56 -13.29
CA ARG A 267 -26.07 -2.52 -14.03
C ARG A 267 -26.62 -1.09 -13.81
N PRO A 268 -27.95 -0.84 -13.86
CA PRO A 268 -28.50 0.52 -13.68
C PRO A 268 -28.33 1.08 -12.25
N MET A 269 -27.99 0.20 -11.31
CA MET A 269 -27.87 0.50 -9.89
C MET A 269 -26.44 0.88 -9.48
N MET A 270 -25.46 0.58 -10.32
CA MET A 270 -24.04 0.89 -10.07
C MET A 270 -23.83 2.40 -9.95
N ALA A 271 -23.19 2.84 -8.86
CA ALA A 271 -22.67 4.19 -8.75
C ALA A 271 -21.57 4.41 -9.80
N THR A 272 -21.53 5.59 -10.38
CA THR A 272 -20.42 6.03 -11.22
C THR A 272 -19.21 6.31 -10.33
N GLY A 273 -18.05 5.78 -10.69
CA GLY A 273 -16.78 6.07 -10.01
C GLY A 273 -16.16 7.37 -10.54
N TYR A 274 -15.43 8.09 -9.70
CA TYR A 274 -14.80 9.37 -10.07
C TYR A 274 -13.40 9.51 -9.47
N GLN A 275 -12.53 10.29 -10.12
CA GLN A 275 -11.32 10.80 -9.49
C GLN A 275 -11.69 11.80 -8.38
N GLN A 276 -12.51 12.77 -8.74
CA GLN A 276 -13.11 13.80 -7.88
C GLN A 276 -14.54 14.03 -8.36
N ALA A 277 -15.44 14.54 -7.52
CA ALA A 277 -16.82 14.81 -7.96
C ALA A 277 -16.87 15.81 -9.13
N SER A 278 -15.94 16.77 -9.16
CA SER A 278 -15.76 17.72 -10.26
C SER A 278 -14.90 17.20 -11.42
N GLY A 279 -14.31 16.01 -11.28
CA GLY A 279 -13.31 15.44 -12.18
C GLY A 279 -13.87 14.40 -13.17
N GLU A 280 -12.96 13.63 -13.74
CA GLU A 280 -13.29 12.60 -14.74
C GLU A 280 -13.95 11.36 -14.11
N ILE A 281 -14.84 10.74 -14.89
CA ILE A 281 -15.43 9.45 -14.57
C ILE A 281 -14.36 8.37 -14.69
N VAL A 282 -14.30 7.52 -13.67
CA VAL A 282 -13.54 6.27 -13.72
C VAL A 282 -14.46 5.18 -14.29
N PRO A 283 -14.08 4.49 -15.38
CA PRO A 283 -14.87 3.40 -15.94
C PRO A 283 -15.08 2.25 -14.95
N PHE A 284 -16.04 1.37 -15.23
CA PHE A 284 -16.26 0.19 -14.41
C PHE A 284 -15.00 -0.67 -14.33
N GLU A 285 -14.49 -0.83 -13.12
CA GLU A 285 -13.24 -1.53 -12.86
C GLU A 285 -13.42 -3.05 -12.97
N ILE A 286 -12.49 -3.72 -13.62
CA ILE A 286 -12.38 -5.18 -13.68
C ILE A 286 -11.22 -5.59 -12.80
N ILE A 287 -11.53 -6.31 -11.72
CA ILE A 287 -10.55 -6.83 -10.77
C ILE A 287 -10.10 -8.21 -11.23
N GLY A 288 -8.79 -8.34 -11.50
CA GLY A 288 -8.15 -9.59 -11.92
C GLY A 288 -8.25 -10.68 -10.85
N PRO A 289 -7.70 -10.49 -9.63
CA PRO A 289 -7.90 -11.40 -8.50
C PRO A 289 -9.32 -11.24 -7.94
N ALA A 290 -10.33 -11.63 -8.71
CA ALA A 290 -11.73 -11.31 -8.44
C ALA A 290 -12.22 -11.69 -7.01
N PRO A 291 -11.92 -12.89 -6.46
CA PRO A 291 -12.28 -13.23 -5.07
C PRO A 291 -11.68 -12.27 -4.02
N ALA A 292 -10.64 -11.52 -4.37
CA ALA A 292 -9.97 -10.59 -3.48
C ALA A 292 -10.58 -9.18 -3.50
N GLY A 293 -11.41 -8.80 -4.48
CA GLY A 293 -11.83 -7.40 -4.63
C GLY A 293 -13.02 -7.09 -5.54
N ALA A 294 -13.68 -8.08 -6.16
CA ALA A 294 -14.68 -7.85 -7.21
C ALA A 294 -16.12 -7.63 -6.72
N LEU A 295 -16.38 -7.61 -5.42
CA LEU A 295 -17.74 -7.40 -4.91
C LEU A 295 -18.30 -6.07 -5.39
N SER A 296 -19.54 -6.09 -5.85
CA SER A 296 -20.42 -4.93 -5.92
C SER A 296 -21.62 -5.19 -5.01
N THR A 297 -21.98 -4.24 -4.16
CA THR A 297 -23.02 -4.42 -3.12
C THR A 297 -23.62 -3.08 -2.71
N THR A 298 -24.68 -3.09 -1.91
CA THR A 298 -25.35 -1.90 -1.36
C THR A 298 -25.12 -1.78 0.14
N GLY A 299 -25.43 -0.62 0.71
CA GLY A 299 -25.42 -0.46 2.17
C GLY A 299 -26.39 -1.41 2.86
N ALA A 300 -27.60 -1.57 2.32
CA ALA A 300 -28.61 -2.49 2.86
C ALA A 300 -28.13 -3.95 2.92
N ASP A 301 -27.43 -4.41 1.88
CA ASP A 301 -26.92 -5.78 1.85
C ASP A 301 -25.73 -5.95 2.80
N MET A 302 -24.83 -4.97 2.88
CA MET A 302 -23.75 -4.98 3.87
C MET A 302 -24.27 -4.96 5.31
N ALA A 303 -25.39 -4.28 5.59
CA ALA A 303 -26.03 -4.32 6.90
C ALA A 303 -26.35 -5.76 7.34
N LYS A 304 -26.89 -6.57 6.43
CA LYS A 304 -27.23 -7.98 6.69
C LYS A 304 -25.97 -8.81 6.96
N PHE A 305 -24.91 -8.60 6.20
CA PHE A 305 -23.62 -9.26 6.40
C PHE A 305 -22.98 -8.90 7.74
N MET A 306 -23.01 -7.61 8.11
CA MET A 306 -22.51 -7.14 9.41
C MET A 306 -23.30 -7.75 10.57
N ILE A 307 -24.64 -7.74 10.49
CA ILE A 307 -25.52 -8.34 11.51
C ILE A 307 -25.23 -9.83 11.67
N ALA A 308 -25.06 -10.57 10.58
CA ALA A 308 -24.71 -11.99 10.62
C ALA A 308 -23.42 -12.23 11.41
N HIS A 309 -22.35 -11.48 11.12
CA HIS A 309 -21.08 -11.64 11.84
C HIS A 309 -21.12 -11.15 13.30
N LEU A 310 -21.85 -10.07 13.62
CA LEU A 310 -22.06 -9.61 15.01
C LEU A 310 -22.86 -10.63 15.85
N ASN A 311 -23.70 -11.42 15.17
CA ASN A 311 -24.46 -12.54 15.74
C ASN A 311 -23.74 -13.88 15.51
N ASP A 312 -22.41 -13.88 15.62
CA ASP A 312 -21.56 -15.07 15.56
C ASP A 312 -21.81 -15.96 14.31
N GLY A 313 -22.00 -15.32 13.15
CA GLY A 313 -22.18 -15.98 11.86
C GLY A 313 -23.59 -16.51 11.59
N ALA A 314 -24.60 -16.11 12.37
CA ALA A 314 -25.97 -16.57 12.21
C ALA A 314 -26.45 -16.53 10.73
N GLY A 315 -26.92 -17.68 10.24
CA GLY A 315 -27.40 -17.86 8.87
C GLY A 315 -26.34 -18.26 7.84
N ILE A 316 -25.04 -18.14 8.16
CA ILE A 316 -23.95 -18.44 7.22
C ILE A 316 -22.81 -19.30 7.80
N LEU A 317 -22.66 -19.37 9.12
CA LEU A 317 -21.66 -20.19 9.82
C LEU A 317 -22.25 -20.72 11.13
N ARG A 318 -21.69 -21.82 11.66
CA ARG A 318 -21.93 -22.22 13.06
C ARG A 318 -21.20 -21.29 14.03
N LEU A 319 -21.74 -21.16 15.25
CA LEU A 319 -21.18 -20.34 16.34
C LEU A 319 -19.69 -20.62 16.57
N GLU A 320 -19.29 -21.88 16.64
CA GLU A 320 -17.91 -22.29 16.88
C GLU A 320 -16.99 -21.91 15.72
N THR A 321 -17.50 -22.04 14.49
CA THR A 321 -16.81 -21.67 13.25
C THR A 321 -16.57 -20.16 13.20
N ALA A 322 -17.60 -19.36 13.49
CA ALA A 322 -17.50 -17.91 13.52
C ALA A 322 -16.54 -17.44 14.61
N ARG A 323 -16.63 -17.99 15.83
CA ARG A 323 -15.68 -17.69 16.91
C ARG A 323 -14.26 -18.08 16.57
N THR A 324 -14.05 -19.18 15.85
CA THR A 324 -12.72 -19.56 15.32
C THR A 324 -12.22 -18.49 14.36
N MET A 325 -13.07 -18.03 13.44
CA MET A 325 -12.75 -16.98 12.46
C MET A 325 -12.37 -15.66 13.14
N HIS A 326 -13.13 -15.25 14.16
CA HIS A 326 -13.01 -13.96 14.84
C HIS A 326 -11.96 -13.90 15.96
N ASN A 327 -11.55 -15.04 16.52
CA ASN A 327 -10.65 -15.06 17.69
C ASN A 327 -9.29 -15.72 17.45
N THR A 328 -9.10 -16.41 16.32
CA THR A 328 -7.79 -17.02 16.03
C THR A 328 -6.82 -15.97 15.49
N ALA A 329 -6.08 -15.35 16.41
CA ALA A 329 -5.13 -14.29 16.10
C ALA A 329 -3.72 -14.81 15.76
N ASN A 330 -3.11 -14.21 14.75
CA ASN A 330 -1.69 -14.37 14.46
C ASN A 330 -0.91 -13.21 15.09
N THR A 331 -0.26 -13.48 16.24
CA THR A 331 0.48 -12.46 17.00
C THR A 331 1.93 -12.42 16.56
N ILE A 332 2.34 -11.34 15.89
CA ILE A 332 3.72 -11.14 15.40
C ILE A 332 4.47 -10.12 16.26
N LEU A 333 3.81 -8.99 16.54
CA LEU A 333 4.24 -8.01 17.52
C LEU A 333 3.21 -7.98 18.64
N PRO A 334 3.60 -8.26 19.90
CA PRO A 334 2.70 -8.09 21.04
C PRO A 334 2.14 -6.66 21.11
N HIS A 335 1.01 -6.48 21.79
CA HIS A 335 0.30 -5.21 22.02
C HIS A 335 -0.36 -4.55 20.80
N LEU A 336 0.12 -4.80 19.58
CA LEU A 336 -0.54 -4.29 18.38
C LEU A 336 -1.73 -5.16 17.97
N ASN A 337 -2.61 -4.57 17.17
CA ASN A 337 -3.65 -5.29 16.46
C ASN A 337 -3.07 -6.42 15.61
N ARG A 338 -3.88 -7.46 15.40
CA ARG A 338 -3.45 -8.71 14.76
C ARG A 338 -4.33 -9.05 13.58
N MET A 339 -3.76 -9.77 12.63
CA MET A 339 -4.57 -10.52 11.67
C MET A 339 -5.27 -11.67 12.39
N LEU A 340 -6.57 -11.83 12.14
CA LEU A 340 -7.36 -12.99 12.50
C LEU A 340 -7.47 -13.90 11.27
N LEU A 341 -8.46 -14.79 11.22
CA LEU A 341 -8.76 -15.53 9.99
C LEU A 341 -9.60 -14.65 9.06
N GLY A 342 -8.94 -13.72 8.39
CA GLY A 342 -9.51 -12.88 7.35
C GLY A 342 -9.82 -11.44 7.76
N PHE A 343 -10.40 -11.24 8.94
CA PHE A 343 -10.49 -9.91 9.55
C PHE A 343 -9.16 -9.49 10.17
N TYR A 344 -8.94 -8.20 10.36
CA TYR A 344 -7.95 -7.71 11.30
C TYR A 344 -8.61 -7.13 12.55
N GLU A 345 -7.93 -7.21 13.68
CA GLU A 345 -8.35 -6.51 14.89
C GLU A 345 -8.18 -5.00 14.72
N THR A 346 -9.07 -4.23 15.30
CA THR A 346 -8.87 -2.83 15.64
C THR A 346 -9.22 -2.63 17.11
N ASN A 347 -8.64 -1.60 17.71
CA ASN A 347 -8.97 -1.18 19.05
C ASN A 347 -9.06 0.34 19.05
N ILE A 348 -10.24 0.85 19.34
CA ILE A 348 -10.49 2.28 19.39
C ILE A 348 -11.11 2.55 20.76
N ASN A 349 -10.55 3.48 21.53
CA ASN A 349 -11.04 3.78 22.88
C ASN A 349 -11.09 2.58 23.86
N GLY A 350 -10.31 1.52 23.62
CA GLY A 350 -10.37 0.30 24.42
C GLY A 350 -11.47 -0.68 23.98
N HIS A 351 -12.29 -0.31 23.00
CA HIS A 351 -13.31 -1.16 22.40
C HIS A 351 -12.69 -1.98 21.27
N LYS A 352 -12.71 -3.31 21.43
CA LYS A 352 -12.22 -4.24 20.42
C LYS A 352 -13.21 -4.32 19.26
N ALA A 353 -12.70 -4.21 18.04
CA ALA A 353 -13.42 -4.50 16.83
C ALA A 353 -12.66 -5.48 15.93
N ILE A 354 -13.40 -6.16 15.07
CA ILE A 354 -12.86 -6.81 13.88
C ILE A 354 -13.23 -5.95 12.68
N ALA A 355 -12.29 -5.75 11.78
CA ALA A 355 -12.44 -4.79 10.69
C ALA A 355 -11.80 -5.28 9.39
N HIS A 356 -12.18 -4.61 8.30
CA HIS A 356 -11.53 -4.72 7.01
C HIS A 356 -11.76 -3.45 6.18
N GLY A 357 -10.68 -2.91 5.62
CA GLY A 357 -10.75 -1.81 4.65
C GLY A 357 -10.75 -2.29 3.21
N GLY A 358 -11.12 -1.41 2.29
CA GLY A 358 -11.14 -1.77 0.89
C GLY A 358 -11.10 -0.58 -0.03
N ASP A 359 -10.21 -0.70 -1.01
CA ASP A 359 -10.04 0.31 -2.05
C ASP A 359 -10.02 -0.37 -3.42
N THR A 360 -10.65 0.31 -4.38
CA THR A 360 -10.37 0.19 -5.81
C THR A 360 -9.81 1.54 -6.29
N ILE A 361 -9.73 1.80 -7.59
CA ILE A 361 -9.31 3.10 -8.11
C ILE A 361 -10.32 4.17 -7.69
N ALA A 362 -11.62 3.93 -7.82
CA ALA A 362 -12.64 4.95 -7.56
C ALA A 362 -13.43 4.78 -6.26
N PHE A 363 -13.37 3.60 -5.64
CA PHE A 363 -14.20 3.27 -4.49
C PHE A 363 -13.35 3.03 -3.25
N HIS A 364 -13.81 3.60 -2.13
CA HIS A 364 -13.07 3.62 -0.87
C HIS A 364 -14.03 3.30 0.28
N SER A 365 -13.74 2.23 1.02
CA SER A 365 -14.66 1.65 1.98
C SER A 365 -13.96 1.13 3.22
N ASP A 366 -14.71 1.01 4.30
CA ASP A 366 -14.28 0.39 5.57
C ASP A 366 -15.48 -0.24 6.25
N VAL A 367 -15.23 -1.36 6.95
CA VAL A 367 -16.19 -2.01 7.86
C VAL A 367 -15.54 -2.29 9.21
N HIS A 368 -16.20 -1.90 10.29
CA HIS A 368 -15.77 -2.14 11.68
C HIS A 368 -16.91 -2.80 12.45
N LEU A 369 -16.63 -3.91 13.12
CA LEU A 369 -17.59 -4.67 13.94
C LEU A 369 -17.07 -4.73 15.37
N PHE A 370 -17.61 -3.89 16.25
CA PHE A 370 -17.36 -3.92 17.69
C PHE A 370 -18.16 -5.06 18.30
N THR A 371 -17.53 -6.23 18.39
CA THR A 371 -18.21 -7.51 18.68
C THR A 371 -18.79 -7.57 20.09
N ASP A 372 -18.13 -6.91 21.04
CA ASP A 372 -18.53 -6.87 22.45
C ASP A 372 -19.66 -5.85 22.66
N ASP A 373 -19.63 -4.74 21.94
CA ASP A 373 -20.66 -3.69 21.97
C ASP A 373 -21.87 -3.98 21.07
N LYS A 374 -21.78 -5.03 20.23
CA LYS A 374 -22.78 -5.40 19.22
C LYS A 374 -23.10 -4.26 18.23
N VAL A 375 -22.08 -3.47 17.89
CA VAL A 375 -22.18 -2.35 16.94
C VAL A 375 -21.37 -2.65 15.68
N GLY A 376 -21.95 -2.40 14.51
CA GLY A 376 -21.28 -2.51 13.22
C GLY A 376 -21.42 -1.23 12.42
N ILE A 377 -20.36 -0.83 11.73
CA ILE A 377 -20.30 0.41 10.95
C ILE A 377 -19.69 0.10 9.59
N TYR A 378 -20.32 0.60 8.53
CA TYR A 378 -19.83 0.49 7.16
C TYR A 378 -19.97 1.83 6.43
N ILE A 379 -18.92 2.22 5.72
CA ILE A 379 -18.93 3.36 4.80
C ILE A 379 -18.36 2.93 3.46
N SER A 380 -18.92 3.45 2.37
CA SER A 380 -18.32 3.34 1.04
C SER A 380 -18.55 4.61 0.22
N MET A 381 -17.50 5.07 -0.45
CA MET A 381 -17.51 6.26 -1.30
C MET A 381 -17.19 5.90 -2.75
N ASN A 382 -17.61 6.74 -3.70
CA ASN A 382 -17.39 6.55 -5.14
C ASN A 382 -16.46 7.63 -5.75
N SER A 383 -15.54 8.17 -4.96
CA SER A 383 -14.44 9.00 -5.48
C SER A 383 -13.22 8.96 -4.57
N ILE A 384 -12.02 9.11 -5.15
CA ILE A 384 -10.78 9.37 -4.39
C ILE A 384 -10.88 10.69 -3.62
N GLY A 385 -11.46 11.69 -4.27
CA GLY A 385 -11.56 13.04 -3.73
C GLY A 385 -10.27 13.83 -3.93
N ARG A 386 -10.37 15.14 -3.73
CA ARG A 386 -9.24 16.07 -3.77
C ARG A 386 -8.19 15.63 -2.76
N ASP A 387 -6.94 15.52 -3.22
CA ASP A 387 -5.79 15.13 -2.40
C ASP A 387 -5.97 13.82 -1.62
N GLY A 388 -6.83 12.90 -2.08
CA GLY A 388 -7.09 11.63 -1.41
C GLY A 388 -8.06 11.70 -0.23
N ALA A 389 -8.88 12.76 -0.16
CA ALA A 389 -9.80 13.04 0.94
C ALA A 389 -10.70 11.86 1.38
N ALA A 390 -11.03 10.91 0.50
CA ALA A 390 -11.79 9.72 0.89
C ALA A 390 -11.09 8.87 1.98
N GLY A 391 -9.76 8.84 2.03
CA GLY A 391 -9.02 8.22 3.15
C GLY A 391 -9.24 8.97 4.47
N ASP A 392 -9.04 10.29 4.44
CA ASP A 392 -9.17 11.15 5.61
C ASP A 392 -10.59 11.16 6.19
N ILE A 393 -11.61 11.16 5.31
CA ILE A 393 -13.01 11.14 5.70
C ILE A 393 -13.34 9.83 6.43
N ARG A 394 -12.86 8.67 5.94
CA ARG A 394 -13.07 7.38 6.62
C ARG A 394 -12.43 7.40 8.00
N ASN A 395 -11.16 7.77 8.09
CA ASN A 395 -10.43 7.80 9.36
C ASN A 395 -11.13 8.71 10.39
N ALA A 396 -11.42 9.96 10.00
CA ALA A 396 -12.13 10.91 10.88
C ALA A 396 -13.52 10.38 11.28
N PHE A 397 -14.26 9.78 10.34
CA PHE A 397 -15.58 9.21 10.61
C PHE A 397 -15.55 8.14 11.71
N PHE A 398 -14.61 7.18 11.65
CA PHE A 398 -14.53 6.12 12.67
C PHE A 398 -14.00 6.64 14.00
N GLU A 399 -12.99 7.51 14.00
CA GLU A 399 -12.47 8.11 15.23
C GLU A 399 -13.55 8.94 15.93
N GLU A 400 -14.24 9.83 15.21
CA GLU A 400 -15.32 10.65 15.77
C GLU A 400 -16.52 9.81 16.21
N PHE A 401 -16.89 8.75 15.47
CA PHE A 401 -17.95 7.84 15.89
C PHE A 401 -17.59 7.18 17.22
N ALA A 402 -16.38 6.62 17.33
CA ALA A 402 -15.95 5.94 18.53
C ALA A 402 -15.80 6.93 19.70
N ASP A 403 -15.26 8.12 19.49
CA ASP A 403 -15.15 9.13 20.56
C ASP A 403 -16.53 9.58 21.05
N ARG A 404 -17.53 9.65 20.16
CA ARG A 404 -18.89 10.05 20.51
C ARG A 404 -19.68 8.95 21.20
N TYR A 405 -19.59 7.71 20.71
CA TYR A 405 -20.51 6.63 21.12
C TYR A 405 -19.82 5.48 21.84
N LEU A 406 -18.51 5.31 21.72
CA LEU A 406 -17.73 4.27 22.38
C LEU A 406 -16.52 4.89 23.10
N PRO A 407 -16.74 5.84 24.02
CA PRO A 407 -15.66 6.63 24.62
C PRO A 407 -14.79 5.79 25.54
N ALA A 408 -13.50 6.11 25.61
CA ALA A 408 -12.56 5.36 26.44
C ALA A 408 -12.93 5.44 27.93
N ALA A 409 -12.99 4.28 28.59
CA ALA A 409 -13.23 4.21 30.03
C ALA A 409 -12.10 4.86 30.85
N ARG A 410 -10.85 4.85 30.34
CA ARG A 410 -9.70 5.50 30.98
C ARG A 410 -8.59 5.76 29.95
N LYS A 411 -8.01 6.98 29.96
CA LYS A 411 -6.82 7.29 29.16
C LYS A 411 -5.58 6.64 29.77
N ASP A 412 -4.75 6.00 28.95
CA ASP A 412 -3.48 5.44 29.40
C ASP A 412 -2.51 6.56 29.81
N THR A 413 -2.13 6.56 31.09
CA THR A 413 -1.25 7.55 31.70
C THR A 413 0.16 7.01 31.91
N ARG A 414 0.43 5.75 31.54
CA ARG A 414 1.76 5.15 31.66
C ARG A 414 2.74 5.87 30.76
N ARG A 415 3.96 6.03 31.25
CA ARG A 415 5.06 6.70 30.56
C ARG A 415 6.37 6.02 30.90
N VAL A 416 7.16 5.74 29.88
CA VAL A 416 8.58 5.40 30.05
C VAL A 416 9.35 6.68 30.40
N PRO A 417 10.38 6.64 31.27
CA PRO A 417 11.19 7.81 31.58
C PRO A 417 11.74 8.48 30.32
N PRO A 418 11.72 9.83 30.20
CA PRO A 418 12.04 10.53 28.96
C PRO A 418 13.42 10.20 28.37
N GLU A 419 14.43 10.00 29.21
CA GLU A 419 15.78 9.65 28.81
C GLU A 419 15.87 8.26 28.16
N VAL A 420 15.14 7.29 28.73
CA VAL A 420 15.04 5.92 28.20
C VAL A 420 14.23 5.94 26.90
N ALA A 421 13.12 6.68 26.88
CA ALA A 421 12.29 6.79 25.69
C ALA A 421 13.03 7.44 24.51
N ALA A 422 13.85 8.44 24.77
CA ALA A 422 14.71 9.06 23.76
C ALA A 422 15.77 8.08 23.24
N GLU A 423 16.28 7.15 24.07
CA GLU A 423 17.20 6.10 23.62
C GLU A 423 16.50 5.09 22.71
N HIS A 424 15.32 4.61 23.09
CA HIS A 424 14.53 3.70 22.26
C HIS A 424 14.12 4.36 20.94
N ALA A 425 13.74 5.63 20.95
CA ALA A 425 13.46 6.40 19.75
C ALA A 425 14.70 6.51 18.85
N ARG A 426 15.89 6.76 19.42
CA ARG A 426 17.17 6.73 18.67
C ARG A 426 17.42 5.38 18.02
N MET A 427 17.13 4.27 18.71
CA MET A 427 17.27 2.92 18.14
C MET A 427 16.35 2.68 16.93
N LEU A 428 15.18 3.34 16.89
CA LEU A 428 14.23 3.22 15.79
C LEU A 428 14.65 4.00 14.53
N THR A 429 15.57 4.97 14.66
CA THR A 429 16.00 5.80 13.53
C THR A 429 16.66 4.99 12.42
N GLY A 430 16.37 5.34 11.16
CA GLY A 430 16.95 4.73 9.97
C GLY A 430 15.90 4.35 8.93
N ASN A 431 16.33 3.57 7.94
CA ASN A 431 15.50 3.20 6.79
C ASN A 431 14.92 1.80 6.96
N TRP A 432 13.64 1.68 6.62
CA TRP A 432 12.86 0.48 6.81
C TRP A 432 12.12 0.09 5.51
N ILE A 433 12.16 -1.20 5.19
CA ILE A 433 11.52 -1.81 4.03
C ILE A 433 10.17 -2.38 4.47
N ASN A 434 9.13 -2.09 3.69
CA ASN A 434 7.81 -2.68 3.90
C ASN A 434 7.86 -4.18 3.53
N SER A 435 7.37 -5.05 4.40
CA SER A 435 7.29 -6.49 4.14
C SER A 435 6.38 -6.85 2.97
N ARG A 436 5.45 -5.95 2.60
CA ARG A 436 4.63 -6.04 1.40
C ARG A 436 5.31 -5.28 0.25
N GLY A 437 5.90 -6.02 -0.69
CA GLY A 437 6.49 -5.45 -1.89
C GLY A 437 6.88 -6.53 -2.90
N SER A 438 7.30 -6.10 -4.10
CA SER A 438 7.90 -6.99 -5.09
C SER A 438 9.39 -7.19 -4.78
N HIS A 439 9.91 -8.40 -4.93
CA HIS A 439 11.29 -8.74 -4.58
C HIS A 439 12.07 -9.36 -5.75
N SER A 440 11.42 -10.17 -6.59
CA SER A 440 12.04 -10.95 -7.66
C SER A 440 12.02 -10.26 -9.04
N SER A 441 11.34 -9.12 -9.15
CA SER A 441 11.13 -8.39 -10.41
C SER A 441 11.76 -6.99 -10.39
N PHE A 442 11.79 -6.31 -11.54
CA PHE A 442 12.30 -4.93 -11.63
C PHE A 442 11.53 -3.94 -10.73
N LEU A 443 10.29 -4.26 -10.35
CA LEU A 443 9.53 -3.46 -9.39
C LEU A 443 10.09 -3.53 -7.97
N SER A 444 11.02 -4.45 -7.67
CA SER A 444 11.79 -4.40 -6.44
C SER A 444 12.55 -3.08 -6.27
N LEU A 445 12.86 -2.35 -7.36
CA LEU A 445 13.42 -1.00 -7.28
C LEU A 445 12.50 -0.01 -6.53
N THR A 446 11.19 -0.22 -6.56
CA THR A 446 10.25 0.61 -5.79
C THR A 446 10.46 0.46 -4.28
N SER A 447 10.96 -0.69 -3.81
CA SER A 447 11.32 -0.89 -2.39
C SER A 447 12.49 -0.03 -1.95
N LEU A 448 13.39 0.38 -2.86
CA LEU A 448 14.46 1.33 -2.56
C LEU A 448 13.91 2.75 -2.38
N LEU A 449 13.00 3.13 -3.26
CA LEU A 449 12.41 4.48 -3.30
C LEU A 449 11.34 4.68 -2.21
N GLY A 450 10.65 3.61 -1.82
CA GLY A 450 9.55 3.61 -0.86
C GLY A 450 9.94 3.30 0.58
N GLN A 451 11.23 3.30 0.93
CA GLN A 451 11.66 3.03 2.31
C GLN A 451 11.14 4.11 3.26
N THR A 452 10.63 3.67 4.40
CA THR A 452 10.25 4.57 5.48
C THR A 452 11.51 5.00 6.23
N SER A 453 11.85 6.28 6.16
CA SER A 453 12.98 6.85 6.88
C SER A 453 12.50 7.43 8.22
N VAL A 454 12.66 6.67 9.29
CA VAL A 454 12.31 7.12 10.65
C VAL A 454 13.40 8.07 11.16
N GLY A 455 12.99 9.28 11.55
CA GLY A 455 13.85 10.30 12.14
C GLY A 455 13.45 10.62 13.57
N LEU A 456 13.98 11.72 14.11
CA LEU A 456 13.58 12.27 15.40
C LEU A 456 13.08 13.70 15.24
N ASP A 457 12.10 14.08 16.05
CA ASP A 457 11.72 15.48 16.20
C ASP A 457 12.68 16.23 17.14
N LYS A 458 12.43 17.53 17.31
CA LYS A 458 13.21 18.41 18.20
C LYS A 458 13.17 17.99 19.67
N ASP A 459 12.17 17.21 20.07
CA ASP A 459 11.95 16.75 21.44
C ASP A 459 12.45 15.30 21.63
N GLY A 460 13.14 14.74 20.62
CA GLY A 460 13.73 13.40 20.67
C GLY A 460 12.73 12.25 20.45
N ARG A 461 11.53 12.53 19.94
CA ARG A 461 10.49 11.53 19.66
C ARG A 461 10.61 11.02 18.22
N PRO A 462 10.18 9.77 17.93
CA PRO A 462 10.27 9.26 16.58
C PRO A 462 9.36 10.03 15.63
N ILE A 463 9.84 10.32 14.42
CA ILE A 463 9.02 10.77 13.29
C ILE A 463 8.88 9.57 12.36
N VAL A 464 7.65 9.08 12.21
CA VAL A 464 7.32 7.94 11.33
C VAL A 464 6.51 8.46 10.13
N PRO A 465 7.13 8.67 8.95
CA PRO A 465 6.47 9.37 7.85
C PRO A 465 5.23 8.68 7.28
N VAL A 466 5.10 7.36 7.43
CA VAL A 466 3.93 6.60 6.95
C VAL A 466 2.67 6.83 7.78
N THR A 467 2.76 7.60 8.86
CA THR A 467 1.65 7.90 9.77
C THR A 467 1.51 9.39 10.02
N MET A 468 1.57 10.23 9.00
CA MET A 468 1.24 11.65 9.21
C MET A 468 -0.23 11.77 9.68
N GLY A 469 -0.50 12.74 10.56
CA GLY A 469 -1.85 13.10 10.95
C GLY A 469 -2.61 13.76 9.79
N LEU A 470 -3.92 13.89 9.93
CA LEU A 470 -4.83 14.44 8.91
C LEU A 470 -4.49 15.89 8.47
N ASN A 471 -3.73 16.62 9.29
CA ASN A 471 -3.24 17.96 8.98
C ASN A 471 -1.86 17.96 8.27
N GLY A 472 -1.38 16.80 7.85
CA GLY A 472 -0.05 16.58 7.27
C GLY A 472 1.10 16.71 8.26
N GLN A 473 0.83 16.87 9.57
CA GLN A 473 1.86 16.96 10.59
C GLN A 473 2.26 15.58 11.11
N PRO A 474 3.52 15.39 11.53
CA PRO A 474 3.92 14.17 12.22
C PRO A 474 3.06 13.90 13.45
N ARG A 475 2.71 12.63 13.66
CA ARG A 475 2.13 12.15 14.92
C ARG A 475 3.06 12.39 16.09
N VAL A 476 2.46 12.55 17.27
CA VAL A 476 3.20 12.84 18.50
C VAL A 476 3.27 11.57 19.32
N TRP A 477 4.33 10.80 19.10
CA TRP A 477 4.54 9.51 19.73
C TRP A 477 5.04 9.65 21.16
N VAL A 478 4.36 8.98 22.09
CA VAL A 478 4.75 8.91 23.50
C VAL A 478 4.87 7.47 23.92
N GLU A 479 6.03 7.12 24.46
CA GLU A 479 6.31 5.76 24.88
C GLU A 479 5.62 5.44 26.21
N VAL A 480 4.83 4.36 26.21
CA VAL A 480 4.00 3.95 27.36
C VAL A 480 4.54 2.68 28.02
N GLU A 481 5.18 1.81 27.24
CA GLU A 481 5.94 0.63 27.68
C GLU A 481 7.19 0.51 26.81
N PRO A 482 8.26 -0.19 27.24
CA PRO A 482 9.47 -0.35 26.43
C PRO A 482 9.16 -0.81 25.00
N PHE A 483 9.51 0.03 24.03
CA PHE A 483 9.29 -0.17 22.59
C PHE A 483 7.82 -0.21 22.14
N LEU A 484 6.93 0.41 22.93
CA LEU A 484 5.51 0.64 22.61
C LEU A 484 5.15 2.12 22.79
N TRP A 485 4.78 2.77 21.69
CA TRP A 485 4.37 4.18 21.66
C TRP A 485 2.89 4.31 21.30
N ASN A 486 2.23 5.26 21.95
CA ASN A 486 0.88 5.71 21.58
C ASN A 486 0.99 7.10 20.96
N ASP A 487 0.20 7.38 19.91
CA ASP A 487 -0.02 8.75 19.46
C ASP A 487 -0.84 9.53 20.50
N LEU A 488 -0.52 10.81 20.70
CA LEU A 488 -1.28 11.65 21.64
C LEU A 488 -2.61 12.14 21.07
N ASN A 489 -2.74 12.16 19.75
CA ASN A 489 -3.87 12.79 19.06
C ASN A 489 -4.79 11.80 18.35
N SER A 490 -4.48 10.50 18.41
CA SER A 490 -5.31 9.45 17.81
C SER A 490 -5.18 8.14 18.58
N HIS A 491 -5.86 7.11 18.08
CA HIS A 491 -5.84 5.76 18.65
C HIS A 491 -4.72 4.87 18.09
N GLU A 492 -3.77 5.46 17.36
CA GLU A 492 -2.68 4.71 16.71
C GLU A 492 -1.58 4.34 17.70
N GLN A 493 -1.11 3.10 17.61
CA GLN A 493 0.02 2.59 18.36
C GLN A 493 1.14 2.13 17.42
N LEU A 494 2.37 2.27 17.90
CA LEU A 494 3.60 1.85 17.24
C LEU A 494 4.31 0.87 18.19
N ALA A 495 4.72 -0.29 17.70
CA ALA A 495 5.53 -1.22 18.49
C ALA A 495 6.70 -1.76 17.70
N ALA A 496 7.80 -2.06 18.40
CA ALA A 496 9.04 -2.52 17.79
C ALA A 496 9.56 -3.82 18.43
N LYS A 497 10.12 -4.71 17.60
CA LYS A 497 10.78 -5.94 18.04
C LYS A 497 12.28 -5.74 18.18
N VAL A 498 12.79 -6.06 19.35
CA VAL A 498 14.22 -6.02 19.67
C VAL A 498 14.80 -7.42 19.65
N VAL A 499 15.94 -7.59 18.97
CA VAL A 499 16.76 -8.80 18.99
C VAL A 499 18.21 -8.36 19.20
N ASP A 500 18.88 -8.94 20.19
CA ASP A 500 20.27 -8.62 20.55
C ASP A 500 20.54 -7.11 20.72
N GLY A 501 19.62 -6.42 21.40
CA GLY A 501 19.72 -4.98 21.67
C GLY A 501 19.51 -4.08 20.45
N LYS A 502 19.04 -4.61 19.31
CA LYS A 502 18.72 -3.84 18.10
C LYS A 502 17.27 -4.02 17.72
N ILE A 503 16.63 -2.93 17.29
CA ILE A 503 15.31 -3.02 16.66
C ILE A 503 15.50 -3.61 15.27
N VAL A 504 14.88 -4.76 15.02
CA VAL A 504 14.94 -5.47 13.72
C VAL A 504 13.69 -5.26 12.89
N ARG A 505 12.57 -4.94 13.53
CA ARG A 505 11.25 -4.78 12.92
C ARG A 505 10.39 -3.83 13.75
N PHE A 506 9.49 -3.08 13.11
CA PHE A 506 8.38 -2.41 13.78
C PHE A 506 7.08 -2.53 12.95
N SER A 507 5.95 -2.22 13.56
CA SER A 507 4.69 -1.98 12.84
C SER A 507 3.76 -1.08 13.63
N LEU A 508 2.58 -0.85 13.07
CA LEU A 508 1.56 0.08 13.53
C LEU A 508 0.24 -0.67 13.74
N SER A 509 -0.55 -0.24 14.72
CA SER A 509 -1.84 -0.86 15.04
C SER A 509 -2.83 -0.85 13.87
N GLY A 510 -2.82 0.18 13.01
CA GLY A 510 -3.68 0.26 11.84
C GLY A 510 -3.22 -0.63 10.67
N LEU A 511 -2.03 -1.23 10.74
CA LEU A 511 -1.42 -1.97 9.62
C LEU A 511 -1.02 -3.41 9.98
N PRO A 512 -1.89 -4.23 10.58
CA PRO A 512 -1.55 -5.58 11.06
C PRO A 512 -1.20 -6.57 9.94
N PHE A 513 -1.52 -6.22 8.69
CA PHE A 513 -1.28 -7.01 7.48
C PHE A 513 0.09 -6.76 6.83
N MET A 514 0.93 -5.89 7.41
CA MET A 514 2.30 -5.66 6.96
C MET A 514 3.22 -5.21 8.11
N MET A 515 4.52 -5.18 7.85
CA MET A 515 5.58 -4.89 8.81
C MET A 515 6.64 -4.02 8.15
N PHE A 516 7.49 -3.39 8.97
CA PHE A 516 8.63 -2.61 8.51
C PHE A 516 9.91 -3.25 9.05
N ASP A 517 10.70 -3.83 8.13
CA ASP A 517 11.96 -4.50 8.42
C ASP A 517 13.15 -3.58 8.18
N ARG A 518 14.20 -3.73 8.98
CA ARG A 518 15.40 -2.88 8.84
C ARG A 518 16.02 -3.07 7.45
N ALA A 519 16.23 -1.98 6.71
CA ALA A 519 16.84 -2.06 5.40
C ALA A 519 18.31 -2.53 5.52
N PRO A 520 18.71 -3.64 4.88
CA PRO A 520 20.09 -4.08 4.89
C PRO A 520 20.96 -3.11 4.08
N TRP A 521 22.25 -3.00 4.42
CA TRP A 521 23.15 -1.99 3.84
C TRP A 521 23.16 -1.98 2.30
N TYR A 522 22.97 -3.15 1.68
CA TYR A 522 23.05 -3.35 0.24
C TYR A 522 21.75 -2.99 -0.51
N GLN A 523 20.67 -2.68 0.22
CA GLN A 523 19.41 -2.13 -0.29
C GLN A 523 19.06 -0.79 0.38
N ASN A 524 19.88 -0.28 1.30
CA ASN A 524 19.53 0.89 2.10
C ASN A 524 19.59 2.19 1.28
N SER A 525 18.48 2.93 1.25
CA SER A 525 18.39 4.16 0.45
C SER A 525 19.29 5.29 0.94
N ALA A 526 19.64 5.34 2.23
CA ALA A 526 20.58 6.33 2.76
C ALA A 526 22.00 6.17 2.18
N LEU A 527 22.38 4.95 1.79
CA LEU A 527 23.67 4.68 1.13
C LEU A 527 23.55 4.76 -0.39
N LEU A 528 22.56 4.06 -0.96
CA LEU A 528 22.47 3.88 -2.41
C LEU A 528 22.04 5.14 -3.15
N THR A 529 21.15 5.96 -2.57
CA THR A 529 20.64 7.15 -3.25
C THR A 529 21.74 8.20 -3.50
N PRO A 530 22.57 8.60 -2.50
CA PRO A 530 23.69 9.50 -2.75
C PRO A 530 24.71 8.94 -3.75
N LEU A 531 25.01 7.64 -3.65
CA LEU A 531 25.93 6.97 -4.59
C LEU A 531 25.38 6.97 -6.02
N LEU A 532 24.08 6.73 -6.19
CA LEU A 532 23.41 6.77 -7.49
C LEU A 532 23.41 8.19 -8.06
N ILE A 533 23.11 9.22 -7.25
CA ILE A 533 23.17 10.62 -7.68
C ILE A 533 24.58 10.99 -8.13
N ALA A 534 25.61 10.67 -7.33
CA ALA A 534 27.01 10.92 -7.68
C ALA A 534 27.41 10.19 -8.99
N SER A 535 26.96 8.95 -9.14
CA SER A 535 27.20 8.14 -10.35
C SER A 535 26.56 8.77 -11.58
N ILE A 536 25.31 9.19 -11.49
CA ILE A 536 24.59 9.90 -12.56
C ILE A 536 25.33 11.18 -12.94
N VAL A 537 25.78 11.99 -11.97
CA VAL A 537 26.55 13.21 -12.22
C VAL A 537 27.86 12.92 -12.97
N ILE A 538 28.63 11.91 -12.55
CA ILE A 538 29.88 11.52 -13.21
C ILE A 538 29.63 11.08 -14.66
N LEU A 539 28.60 10.28 -14.89
CA LEU A 539 28.22 9.81 -16.22
C LEU A 539 27.75 10.98 -17.09
N LEU A 540 26.91 11.88 -16.57
CA LEU A 540 26.39 13.05 -17.27
C LEU A 540 27.52 14.00 -17.66
N LEU A 541 28.41 14.34 -16.73
CA LEU A 541 29.58 15.17 -17.02
C LEU A 541 30.45 14.54 -18.12
N THR A 542 30.59 13.21 -18.14
CA THR A 542 31.35 12.51 -19.17
C THR A 542 30.70 12.65 -20.56
N VAL A 543 29.39 12.54 -20.65
CA VAL A 543 28.62 12.66 -21.90
C VAL A 543 28.51 14.10 -22.37
N LEU A 544 28.18 15.04 -21.47
CA LEU A 544 27.96 16.46 -21.81
C LEU A 544 29.26 17.19 -22.17
N LEU A 545 30.36 16.91 -21.46
CA LEU A 545 31.65 17.52 -21.77
C LEU A 545 32.28 16.94 -23.05
N TRP A 546 31.76 15.85 -23.60
CA TRP A 546 32.29 15.24 -24.82
C TRP A 546 32.15 16.14 -26.06
N PRO A 547 30.94 16.61 -26.46
CA PRO A 547 30.80 17.55 -27.57
C PRO A 547 31.44 18.91 -27.26
N VAL A 548 31.36 19.39 -26.02
CA VAL A 548 31.99 20.66 -25.60
C VAL A 548 33.49 20.64 -25.86
N ARG A 549 34.19 19.58 -25.44
CA ARG A 549 35.63 19.43 -25.70
C ARG A 549 35.95 19.31 -27.18
N ALA A 550 35.06 18.73 -27.99
CA ALA A 550 35.24 18.66 -29.44
C ALA A 550 35.11 20.05 -30.09
N LEU A 551 34.13 20.85 -29.65
CA LEU A 551 33.94 22.23 -30.11
C LEU A 551 35.10 23.14 -29.69
N VAL A 552 35.55 23.06 -28.45
CA VAL A 552 36.73 23.81 -27.96
C VAL A 552 37.98 23.47 -28.77
N ARG A 553 38.25 22.18 -29.00
CA ARG A 553 39.38 21.77 -29.85
C ARG A 553 39.27 22.32 -31.27
N ARG A 554 38.06 22.28 -31.87
CA ARG A 554 37.81 22.83 -33.20
C ARG A 554 38.02 24.36 -33.24
N HIS A 555 37.54 25.08 -32.22
CA HIS A 555 37.69 26.53 -32.12
C HIS A 555 39.15 26.96 -32.02
N PHE A 556 39.97 26.23 -31.25
CA PHE A 556 41.40 26.53 -31.07
C PHE A 556 42.33 25.76 -32.04
N GLY A 557 41.80 25.10 -33.09
CA GLY A 557 42.60 24.36 -34.07
C GLY A 557 43.40 23.17 -33.52
N ALA A 558 43.07 22.69 -32.31
CA ALA A 558 43.82 21.62 -31.64
C ALA A 558 43.40 20.21 -32.12
N LYS A 559 44.37 19.36 -32.44
CA LYS A 559 44.12 17.94 -32.76
C LYS A 559 43.88 17.12 -31.49
N LEU A 560 43.10 16.04 -31.59
CA LEU A 560 42.95 15.08 -30.49
C LEU A 560 44.24 14.27 -30.36
N ALA A 561 45.04 14.56 -29.35
CA ALA A 561 46.28 13.85 -29.02
C ALA A 561 46.01 12.48 -28.35
N LEU A 562 45.17 11.64 -28.98
CA LEU A 562 44.93 10.26 -28.58
C LEU A 562 44.96 9.37 -29.81
N GLU A 563 45.75 8.31 -29.73
CA GLU A 563 45.95 7.35 -30.82
C GLU A 563 45.71 5.91 -30.33
N GLY A 564 45.54 4.99 -31.28
CA GLY A 564 45.45 3.55 -31.03
C GLY A 564 44.44 3.16 -29.93
N PRO A 565 44.83 2.34 -28.93
CA PRO A 565 43.95 1.92 -27.83
C PRO A 565 43.38 3.08 -27.00
N LEU A 566 44.12 4.16 -26.80
CA LEU A 566 43.68 5.31 -25.99
C LEU A 566 42.53 6.07 -26.64
N ARG A 567 42.55 6.20 -27.98
CA ARG A 567 41.45 6.81 -28.74
C ARG A 567 40.17 5.98 -28.65
N ARG A 568 40.29 4.66 -28.76
CA ARG A 568 39.17 3.72 -28.63
C ARG A 568 38.59 3.72 -27.22
N ALA A 569 39.43 3.64 -26.18
CA ALA A 569 39.00 3.74 -24.78
C ALA A 569 38.28 5.07 -24.49
N HIS A 570 38.76 6.18 -25.07
CA HIS A 570 38.08 7.47 -24.98
C HIS A 570 36.68 7.42 -25.60
N LEU A 571 36.54 6.94 -26.83
CA LEU A 571 35.22 6.85 -27.48
C LEU A 571 34.28 5.90 -26.73
N TYR A 572 34.71 4.66 -26.47
CA TYR A 572 33.85 3.63 -25.90
C TYR A 572 33.44 3.94 -24.48
N SER A 573 34.29 4.58 -23.66
CA SER A 573 33.88 5.02 -22.31
C SER A 573 32.73 6.03 -22.32
N ARG A 574 32.62 6.88 -23.35
CA ARG A 574 31.51 7.85 -23.48
C ARG A 574 30.24 7.20 -24.00
N LEU A 575 30.38 6.27 -24.95
CA LEU A 575 29.25 5.47 -25.43
C LEU A 575 28.69 4.58 -24.31
N ALA A 576 29.56 3.96 -23.52
CA ALA A 576 29.17 3.21 -22.32
C ALA A 576 28.45 4.11 -21.30
N ALA A 577 29.02 5.28 -20.99
CA ALA A 577 28.38 6.22 -20.07
C ALA A 577 27.00 6.69 -20.56
N LEU A 578 26.87 6.98 -21.86
CA LEU A 578 25.59 7.33 -22.48
C LEU A 578 24.59 6.16 -22.41
N ALA A 579 25.01 4.93 -22.74
CA ALA A 579 24.15 3.76 -22.69
C ALA A 579 23.62 3.50 -21.28
N ILE A 580 24.49 3.59 -20.26
CA ILE A 580 24.09 3.44 -18.84
C ILE A 580 23.05 4.52 -18.47
N LEU A 581 23.30 5.78 -18.82
CA LEU A 581 22.34 6.86 -18.54
C LEU A 581 20.99 6.64 -19.24
N LEU A 582 21.00 6.22 -20.50
CA LEU A 582 19.78 5.92 -21.24
C LEU A 582 19.00 4.76 -20.60
N ALA A 583 19.70 3.76 -20.05
CA ALA A 583 19.06 2.64 -19.37
C ALA A 583 18.39 3.10 -18.06
N LEU A 584 19.10 3.90 -17.24
CA LEU A 584 18.56 4.46 -16.00
C LEU A 584 17.34 5.37 -16.26
N VAL A 585 17.43 6.24 -17.27
CA VAL A 585 16.30 7.11 -17.68
C VAL A 585 15.14 6.28 -18.23
N GLY A 586 15.43 5.23 -18.99
CA GLY A 586 14.43 4.29 -19.51
C GLY A 586 13.64 3.62 -18.39
N TRP A 587 14.32 3.13 -17.34
CA TRP A 587 13.68 2.54 -16.16
C TRP A 587 12.89 3.55 -15.35
N ALA A 588 13.44 4.73 -15.09
CA ALA A 588 12.72 5.79 -14.40
C ALA A 588 11.42 6.14 -15.14
N ALA A 589 11.50 6.34 -16.46
CA ALA A 589 10.32 6.64 -17.29
C ALA A 589 9.31 5.48 -17.31
N ALA A 590 9.76 4.24 -17.47
CA ALA A 590 8.89 3.07 -17.49
C ALA A 590 8.14 2.93 -16.16
N ILE A 591 8.85 2.97 -15.03
CA ILE A 591 8.26 2.85 -13.70
C ILE A 591 7.30 4.02 -13.42
N THR A 592 7.66 5.26 -13.78
CA THR A 592 6.76 6.41 -13.61
C THR A 592 5.46 6.24 -14.40
N VAL A 593 5.53 5.79 -15.66
CA VAL A 593 4.33 5.55 -16.48
C VAL A 593 3.49 4.40 -15.90
N MET A 594 4.13 3.31 -15.50
CA MET A 594 3.46 2.13 -14.95
C MET A 594 2.80 2.39 -13.60
N MET A 595 3.45 3.17 -12.73
CA MET A 595 2.91 3.50 -11.40
C MET A 595 1.97 4.70 -11.40
N GLY A 596 1.97 5.51 -12.46
CA GLY A 596 1.07 6.66 -12.60
C GLY A 596 -0.39 6.26 -12.80
N ASP A 597 -0.64 5.07 -13.34
CA ASP A 597 -1.97 4.47 -13.44
C ASP A 597 -1.85 2.95 -13.33
N ILE A 598 -2.54 2.35 -12.36
CA ILE A 598 -2.52 0.91 -12.09
C ILE A 598 -2.91 0.08 -13.33
N VAL A 599 -3.69 0.62 -14.26
CA VAL A 599 -4.10 -0.06 -15.50
C VAL A 599 -2.92 -0.26 -16.47
N ASN A 600 -1.85 0.54 -16.34
CA ASN A 600 -0.62 0.34 -17.08
C ASN A 600 0.16 -0.89 -16.58
N LEU A 601 -0.13 -1.42 -15.39
CA LEU A 601 0.44 -2.66 -14.89
C LEU A 601 -0.29 -3.85 -15.54
N SER A 602 -0.03 -4.09 -16.81
CA SER A 602 -0.67 -5.16 -17.58
C SER A 602 0.27 -5.77 -18.62
N ALA A 603 -0.14 -6.93 -19.16
CA ALA A 603 0.61 -7.64 -20.21
C ALA A 603 0.87 -6.79 -21.48
N ALA A 604 0.12 -5.70 -21.68
CA ALA A 604 0.35 -4.78 -22.79
C ALA A 604 1.72 -4.09 -22.73
N THR A 605 2.34 -4.01 -21.55
CA THR A 605 3.65 -3.37 -21.37
C THR A 605 4.83 -4.33 -21.51
N ASP A 606 4.60 -5.64 -21.55
CA ASP A 606 5.64 -6.67 -21.57
C ASP A 606 6.69 -6.47 -22.68
N PRO A 607 6.34 -6.16 -23.94
CA PRO A 607 7.34 -5.98 -24.99
C PRO A 607 8.31 -4.83 -24.72
N ILE A 608 7.82 -3.75 -24.10
CA ILE A 608 8.65 -2.60 -23.73
C ILE A 608 9.58 -2.98 -22.58
N ILE A 609 9.09 -3.74 -21.60
CA ILE A 609 9.90 -4.24 -20.49
C ILE A 609 11.02 -5.15 -20.98
N TRP A 610 10.74 -6.10 -21.87
CA TRP A 610 11.77 -6.98 -22.42
C TRP A 610 12.83 -6.20 -23.21
N LEU A 611 12.40 -5.26 -24.06
CA LEU A 611 13.34 -4.40 -24.80
C LEU A 611 14.22 -3.59 -23.85
N LEU A 612 13.64 -3.04 -22.79
CA LEU A 612 14.38 -2.28 -21.79
C LEU A 612 15.35 -3.15 -21.01
N GLN A 613 14.96 -4.38 -20.62
CA GLN A 613 15.85 -5.34 -19.94
C GLN A 613 17.04 -5.74 -20.82
N ILE A 614 16.80 -6.08 -22.10
CA ILE A 614 17.87 -6.42 -23.05
C ILE A 614 18.83 -5.23 -23.21
N PHE A 615 18.30 -4.03 -23.41
CA PHE A 615 19.12 -2.82 -23.49
C PHE A 615 19.91 -2.57 -22.20
N THR A 616 19.29 -2.78 -21.04
CA THR A 616 19.93 -2.60 -19.73
C THR A 616 21.04 -3.61 -19.49
N ILE A 617 20.88 -4.87 -19.90
CA ILE A 617 21.93 -5.89 -19.84
C ILE A 617 23.15 -5.42 -20.64
N LEU A 618 22.94 -4.99 -21.89
CA LEU A 618 24.02 -4.49 -22.75
C LEU A 618 24.68 -3.24 -22.17
N ALA A 619 23.87 -2.30 -21.66
CA ALA A 619 24.35 -1.04 -21.10
C ALA A 619 25.14 -1.23 -19.80
N LEU A 620 24.64 -2.01 -18.85
CA LEU A 620 25.25 -2.16 -17.53
C LEU A 620 26.42 -3.13 -17.56
N ILE A 621 26.25 -4.34 -18.10
CA ILE A 621 27.33 -5.34 -18.16
C ILE A 621 28.38 -4.91 -19.18
N GLY A 622 27.94 -4.56 -20.40
CA GLY A 622 28.85 -4.10 -21.45
C GLY A 622 29.54 -2.79 -21.06
N GLY A 623 28.81 -1.86 -20.45
CA GLY A 623 29.37 -0.60 -19.94
C GLY A 623 30.42 -0.82 -18.85
N PHE A 624 30.15 -1.70 -17.89
CA PHE A 624 31.13 -2.09 -16.86
C PHE A 624 32.42 -2.63 -17.49
N LEU A 625 32.33 -3.59 -18.41
CA LEU A 625 33.49 -4.20 -19.07
C LEU A 625 34.31 -3.16 -19.86
N VAL A 626 33.63 -2.28 -20.60
CA VAL A 626 34.27 -1.18 -21.34
C VAL A 626 34.97 -0.19 -20.41
N LEU A 627 34.36 0.14 -19.28
CA LEU A 627 34.91 1.11 -18.33
C LEU A 627 36.06 0.51 -17.51
N ALA A 628 36.03 -0.78 -17.19
CA ALA A 628 37.15 -1.51 -16.60
C ALA A 628 38.34 -1.55 -17.57
N TRP A 629 38.09 -1.85 -18.84
CA TRP A 629 39.10 -1.78 -19.89
C TRP A 629 39.66 -0.35 -20.06
N ASN A 630 38.80 0.68 -19.99
CA ASN A 630 39.23 2.07 -20.06
C ASN A 630 40.18 2.46 -18.91
N VAL A 631 39.97 1.95 -17.69
CA VAL A 631 40.92 2.12 -16.58
C VAL A 631 42.26 1.49 -16.95
N TRP A 632 42.27 0.22 -17.35
CA TRP A 632 43.49 -0.50 -17.71
C TRP A 632 44.30 0.23 -18.81
N VAL A 633 43.66 0.63 -19.91
CA VAL A 633 44.32 1.37 -21.00
C VAL A 633 44.81 2.73 -20.55
N THR A 634 44.00 3.48 -19.79
CA THR A 634 44.35 4.84 -19.34
C THR A 634 45.56 4.83 -18.41
N TRP A 635 45.65 3.83 -17.53
CA TRP A 635 46.73 3.72 -16.55
C TRP A 635 48.05 3.26 -17.17
N ARG A 636 48.01 2.39 -18.19
CA ARG A 636 49.20 1.95 -18.95
C ARG A 636 49.65 2.95 -20.02
N GLY A 637 48.74 3.76 -20.57
CA GLY A 637 49.01 4.62 -21.72
C GLY A 637 49.56 6.02 -21.41
N GLY A 638 50.32 6.21 -20.33
CA GLY A 638 51.00 7.49 -20.04
C GLY A 638 50.07 8.70 -19.82
N ARG A 639 48.78 8.49 -19.51
CA ARG A 639 47.80 9.58 -19.36
C ARG A 639 48.07 10.41 -18.10
N ARG A 640 47.77 11.72 -18.16
CA ARG A 640 47.86 12.63 -17.02
C ARG A 640 46.94 12.18 -15.86
N TRP A 641 47.33 12.53 -14.64
CA TRP A 641 46.61 12.17 -13.41
C TRP A 641 45.09 12.42 -13.44
N PRO A 642 44.57 13.57 -13.90
CA PRO A 642 43.12 13.80 -13.96
C PRO A 642 42.36 12.78 -14.81
N ALA A 643 42.97 12.28 -15.90
CA ALA A 643 42.35 11.25 -16.73
C ALA A 643 42.34 9.88 -16.04
N LYS A 644 43.40 9.55 -15.28
CA LYS A 644 43.48 8.33 -14.48
C LYS A 644 42.41 8.32 -13.38
N VAL A 645 42.31 9.40 -12.61
CA VAL A 645 41.27 9.56 -11.58
C VAL A 645 39.87 9.47 -12.18
N TRP A 646 39.60 10.20 -13.27
CA TRP A 646 38.28 10.17 -13.90
C TRP A 646 37.93 8.80 -14.50
N SER A 647 38.91 8.03 -14.99
CA SER A 647 38.66 6.65 -15.45
C SER A 647 38.20 5.75 -14.31
N VAL A 648 38.74 5.93 -13.10
CA VAL A 648 38.32 5.18 -11.90
C VAL A 648 36.94 5.65 -11.45
N ALA A 649 36.69 6.96 -11.41
CA ALA A 649 35.37 7.51 -11.06
C ALA A 649 34.25 6.97 -11.97
N LEU A 650 34.52 6.87 -13.28
CA LEU A 650 33.60 6.27 -14.25
C LEU A 650 33.35 4.78 -13.97
N LEU A 651 34.39 4.01 -13.65
CA LEU A 651 34.23 2.60 -13.30
C LEU A 651 33.40 2.43 -12.02
N LEU A 652 33.65 3.26 -10.99
CA LEU A 652 32.86 3.25 -9.76
C LEU A 652 31.39 3.60 -10.02
N ALA A 653 31.13 4.60 -10.86
CA ALA A 653 29.76 4.95 -11.26
C ALA A 653 29.05 3.79 -11.99
N ALA A 654 29.77 3.05 -12.83
CA ALA A 654 29.24 1.87 -13.51
C ALA A 654 29.01 0.69 -12.55
N ILE A 655 29.87 0.51 -11.53
CA ILE A 655 29.69 -0.50 -10.48
C ILE A 655 28.40 -0.23 -9.70
N VAL A 656 28.13 1.02 -9.32
CA VAL A 656 26.87 1.38 -8.63
C VAL A 656 25.66 1.13 -9.51
N ALA A 657 25.69 1.53 -10.79
CA ALA A 657 24.60 1.27 -11.72
C ALA A 657 24.37 -0.23 -11.97
N LEU A 658 25.45 -1.01 -12.10
CA LEU A 658 25.38 -2.47 -12.24
C LEU A 658 24.84 -3.14 -10.97
N TRP A 659 25.27 -2.68 -9.79
CA TRP A 659 24.73 -3.13 -8.51
C TRP A 659 23.23 -2.90 -8.45
N LEU A 660 22.75 -1.71 -8.83
CA LEU A 660 21.32 -1.41 -8.90
C LEU A 660 20.59 -2.38 -9.83
N GLY A 661 21.18 -2.66 -11.01
CA GLY A 661 20.61 -3.60 -11.97
C GLY A 661 20.49 -5.02 -11.42
N LEU A 662 21.47 -5.48 -10.64
CA LEU A 662 21.48 -6.80 -10.00
C LEU A 662 20.56 -6.87 -8.79
N ALA A 663 20.73 -5.95 -7.82
CA ALA A 663 20.04 -5.97 -6.54
C ALA A 663 18.53 -5.70 -6.66
N PHE A 664 18.11 -5.03 -7.73
CA PHE A 664 16.71 -4.70 -8.01
C PHE A 664 16.21 -5.28 -9.35
N HIS A 665 16.86 -6.33 -9.83
CA HIS A 665 16.39 -7.17 -10.95
C HIS A 665 16.07 -6.42 -12.27
N LEU A 666 16.74 -5.30 -12.55
CA LEU A 666 16.58 -4.57 -13.82
C LEU A 666 17.21 -5.30 -15.02
N ILE A 667 18.08 -6.27 -14.75
CA ILE A 667 18.72 -7.13 -15.77
C ILE A 667 18.24 -8.59 -15.71
N ALA A 668 17.25 -8.89 -14.86
CA ALA A 668 16.56 -10.18 -14.90
C ALA A 668 15.55 -10.15 -16.07
N LEU A 669 15.60 -11.14 -16.95
CA LEU A 669 14.65 -11.23 -18.06
C LEU A 669 13.31 -11.78 -17.55
N GLY A 670 12.28 -10.94 -17.53
CA GLY A 670 10.95 -11.31 -17.07
C GLY A 670 10.00 -10.13 -17.00
N ALA A 671 8.73 -10.35 -17.36
CA ALA A 671 7.67 -9.34 -17.28
C ALA A 671 6.57 -9.75 -16.27
N ASN A 672 6.99 -10.50 -15.26
CA ASN A 672 6.17 -10.92 -14.14
C ASN A 672 6.51 -9.98 -12.97
N TYR A 673 5.57 -9.12 -12.58
CA TYR A 673 5.76 -8.12 -11.54
C TYR A 673 4.45 -7.73 -10.82
#